data_AF-A0A931TRF8-F1
#
_entry.id   AF-A0A931TRF8-F1
#
_cell.length_a   1.000
_cell.length_b   1.000
_cell.length_c   1.000
_cell.angle_alpha   90.00
_cell.angle_beta   90.00
_cell.angle_gamma   90.00
#
_symmetry.space_group_name_H-M   'P 1'
#
loop_
_entity.id
_entity.type
_entity.pdbx_description
1 polymer ?
#
loop_
_entity_poly.entity_id
_entity_poly.type
_entity_poly.pdbx_seq_one_letter_code
_entity_poly.pdbx_strand_id
1 'polypeptide(L)'
;MKKIYLSLLVLGITTLSFAQKQSYSLRGKHSVIESKKEKKETNSTVQNKVDIWSNDFSNANEWTIGTNNGTVDNWIIGTTVPSGQYSIDGIASTTAANGFALFDSDLLCSGNQQAWVQYNNPIDCSAHSTVAIVFEQYYRSFQDSTYVQISVDGVNWTTFEVNSTIGDNDFVANPEITSINISSVAANQATVYVRFYFYSEAGVTGAGGGCGYSWMVDDVKLTSVPDYDLRLTNVLWGAIGNWGVILPYSMIPTSQLSPLYFAGLVQNNGLMTQTDVVFEVNGGSLISADSTINPGETDTLETTTQLNLPATFGMNTVSFSTTSSQTDGNPLDNSLPNQPIEVTQSIYARDMNVPSGGSYNEGYGFEVGNIFDIQSAIDLYSVQFYVSSSTNAGAIVYAKIYQSFDFTEIDVTPEYTIQTSDLGNFVNINFNSPISLEQDSSYLLVVGSFGDDGNTADLVVATSGNSSPQTSFYYDMVDATWYYTTATPMVRMGFEPQTPIITSSDPDFQGCIGGSIILTSSYPAGNTWSTSETTQSITVTTAGTFTVTNNGLTSDAVSVTFVDCTSLGENKSTSLVIYPNPSKGQFTVQSEELTSYSSIELVDALGRTVQTWKINSNTMNIKTKNIESGSYSLIVKGNNGQIIQKVMID
;
A
#
# COMPACT_ATOMS: atom_id res chain seq x y z
N MET A 1 33.82 53.31 46.86
CA MET A 1 33.49 53.58 45.45
C MET A 1 34.29 52.65 44.56
N LYS A 2 33.67 51.66 43.93
CA LYS A 2 34.30 50.80 42.89
C LYS A 2 33.37 50.78 41.67
N LYS A 3 33.96 50.98 40.49
CA LYS A 3 33.25 50.94 39.20
C LYS A 3 33.11 49.47 38.77
N ILE A 4 31.97 49.09 38.21
CA ILE A 4 31.77 47.80 37.56
C ILE A 4 31.40 48.06 36.09
N TYR A 5 32.01 47.30 35.19
CA TYR A 5 31.90 47.48 33.75
C TYR A 5 30.67 46.78 33.18
N LEU A 6 30.14 47.35 32.10
CA LEU A 6 29.11 46.78 31.24
C LEU A 6 29.71 45.64 30.39
N SER A 7 29.03 44.50 30.31
CA SER A 7 29.29 43.47 29.28
C SER A 7 27.96 42.90 28.80
N LEU A 8 27.73 42.94 27.49
CA LEU A 8 26.54 42.36 26.85
C LEU A 8 26.62 40.84 26.91
N LEU A 9 25.47 40.19 27.14
CA LEU A 9 25.24 38.80 26.75
C LEU A 9 24.03 38.78 25.80
N VAL A 10 24.27 38.38 24.55
CA VAL A 10 23.20 38.19 23.56
C VAL A 10 22.60 36.81 23.78
N LEU A 11 21.33 36.76 24.22
CA LEU A 11 20.53 35.54 24.28
C LEU A 11 19.93 35.28 22.90
N GLY A 12 20.53 34.35 22.15
CA GLY A 12 19.89 33.77 20.97
C GLY A 12 18.78 32.81 21.40
N ILE A 13 17.53 33.16 21.12
CA ILE A 13 16.38 32.26 21.31
C ILE A 13 16.28 31.38 20.06
N THR A 14 16.78 30.15 20.15
CA THR A 14 16.47 29.12 19.17
C THR A 14 15.08 28.56 19.49
N THR A 15 14.08 28.95 18.71
CA THR A 15 12.77 28.31 18.72
C THR A 15 12.88 26.93 18.08
N LEU A 16 12.95 25.88 18.89
CA LEU A 16 12.67 24.51 18.44
C LEU A 16 11.17 24.41 18.18
N SER A 17 10.78 24.57 16.92
CA SER A 17 9.43 24.26 16.44
C SER A 17 9.27 22.74 16.39
N PHE A 18 8.77 22.17 17.48
CA PHE A 18 8.19 20.82 17.44
C PHE A 18 6.89 20.87 16.63
N ALA A 19 6.90 20.31 15.43
CA ALA A 19 5.67 20.00 14.71
C ALA A 19 4.95 18.89 15.49
N GLN A 20 3.91 19.24 16.24
CA GLN A 20 3.03 18.26 16.85
C GLN A 20 2.15 17.65 15.75
N LYS A 21 2.30 16.35 15.49
CA LYS A 21 1.45 15.59 14.55
C LYS A 21 0.01 15.62 15.07
N GLN A 22 -0.83 16.48 14.50
CA GLN A 22 -2.22 16.64 14.91
C GLN A 22 -3.04 15.46 14.38
N SER A 23 -3.24 14.46 15.23
CA SER A 23 -4.08 13.30 14.90
C SER A 23 -5.55 13.69 15.04
N TYR A 24 -6.23 13.91 13.91
CA TYR A 24 -7.67 14.16 13.90
C TYR A 24 -8.43 12.85 14.16
N SER A 25 -9.10 12.75 15.31
CA SER A 25 -10.05 11.66 15.58
C SER A 25 -11.30 11.86 14.73
N LEU A 26 -11.32 11.23 13.55
CA LEU A 26 -12.51 11.15 12.70
C LEU A 26 -13.34 9.92 13.07
N ARG A 27 -14.61 9.91 12.70
CA ARG A 27 -15.49 8.74 12.81
C ARG A 27 -15.40 7.89 11.54
N GLY A 28 -15.68 6.59 11.65
CA GLY A 28 -15.76 5.68 10.51
C GLY A 28 -17.13 5.71 9.81
N LYS A 29 -17.15 5.51 8.49
CA LYS A 29 -18.36 5.24 7.68
C LYS A 29 -18.12 3.96 6.84
N HIS A 30 -19.03 2.99 6.90
CA HIS A 30 -18.83 1.62 6.34
C HIS A 30 -19.55 1.38 4.99
N SER A 31 -18.98 0.50 4.16
CA SER A 31 -19.61 -0.20 3.03
C SER A 31 -18.95 -1.60 2.85
N VAL A 32 -19.67 -2.59 2.33
CA VAL A 32 -19.41 -4.06 2.53
C VAL A 32 -19.12 -4.81 1.22
N ILE A 33 -18.27 -5.88 1.21
CA ILE A 33 -18.34 -7.13 0.38
C ILE A 33 -17.46 -8.29 0.98
N GLU A 34 -17.85 -9.56 0.72
CA GLU A 34 -17.21 -10.86 1.02
C GLU A 34 -16.26 -11.43 -0.09
N SER A 35 -15.45 -12.48 0.20
CA SER A 35 -14.97 -13.44 -0.84
C SER A 35 -14.55 -14.84 -0.30
N LYS A 36 -14.71 -15.91 -1.11
CA LYS A 36 -14.53 -17.36 -0.73
C LYS A 36 -13.26 -18.03 -1.31
N LYS A 37 -12.86 -19.19 -0.73
CA LYS A 37 -11.73 -20.07 -1.17
C LYS A 37 -11.93 -21.57 -0.85
N GLU A 38 -11.20 -22.46 -1.56
CA GLU A 38 -11.01 -23.91 -1.31
C GLU A 38 -9.62 -24.39 -1.84
N LYS A 39 -9.13 -25.64 -1.70
CA LYS A 39 -8.80 -26.51 -0.51
C LYS A 39 -7.97 -27.76 -0.99
N LYS A 40 -7.14 -28.40 -0.13
CA LYS A 40 -7.09 -29.88 0.21
C LYS A 40 -5.71 -30.47 0.62
N GLU A 41 -5.72 -31.46 1.53
CA GLU A 41 -4.59 -31.94 2.40
C GLU A 41 -3.77 -33.16 1.88
N THR A 42 -2.66 -33.58 2.52
CA THR A 42 -2.57 -34.58 3.65
C THR A 42 -1.08 -34.93 3.96
N ASN A 43 -0.60 -35.50 5.09
CA ASN A 43 -1.03 -35.67 6.51
C ASN A 43 0.15 -36.30 7.36
N SER A 44 0.30 -36.02 8.66
CA SER A 44 1.09 -36.78 9.67
C SER A 44 0.65 -36.42 11.12
N THR A 45 0.88 -37.29 12.11
CA THR A 45 0.07 -37.37 13.34
C THR A 45 0.46 -36.47 14.51
N VAL A 46 -0.44 -35.54 14.87
CA VAL A 46 -0.53 -34.79 16.15
C VAL A 46 -1.77 -35.32 16.93
N GLN A 47 -2.10 -34.81 18.12
CA GLN A 47 -3.49 -34.85 18.59
C GLN A 47 -4.32 -33.86 17.75
N ASN A 48 -4.61 -34.28 16.52
CA ASN A 48 -5.32 -33.49 15.52
C ASN A 48 -6.69 -33.04 16.06
N LYS A 49 -7.23 -31.96 15.49
CA LYS A 49 -8.63 -31.58 15.66
C LYS A 49 -9.54 -32.74 15.21
N VAL A 50 -10.23 -33.38 16.15
CA VAL A 50 -11.20 -34.45 15.91
C VAL A 50 -12.58 -33.88 16.15
N ASP A 51 -13.46 -33.95 15.15
CA ASP A 51 -14.88 -33.66 15.31
C ASP A 51 -15.52 -34.78 16.19
N ILE A 52 -16.01 -34.39 17.36
CA ILE A 52 -16.65 -35.25 18.38
C ILE A 52 -18.13 -35.48 18.01
N TRP A 53 -18.79 -34.43 17.53
CA TRP A 53 -20.20 -34.41 17.13
C TRP A 53 -20.44 -33.22 16.19
N SER A 54 -21.43 -33.30 15.31
CA SER A 54 -21.87 -32.19 14.46
C SER A 54 -23.38 -32.21 14.15
N ASN A 55 -23.93 -31.06 13.78
CA ASN A 55 -25.29 -30.86 13.29
C ASN A 55 -25.36 -29.61 12.39
N ASP A 56 -26.13 -29.70 11.31
CA ASP A 56 -26.26 -28.70 10.24
C ASP A 56 -27.68 -28.11 10.16
N PHE A 57 -28.44 -28.16 11.27
CA PHE A 57 -29.83 -27.69 11.39
C PHE A 57 -30.86 -28.20 10.36
N SER A 58 -30.46 -29.10 9.45
CA SER A 58 -31.29 -29.66 8.37
C SER A 58 -32.54 -30.41 8.84
N ASN A 59 -32.62 -30.74 10.14
CA ASN A 59 -33.78 -31.31 10.79
C ASN A 59 -34.16 -30.54 12.07
N ALA A 60 -35.08 -29.59 11.94
CA ALA A 60 -35.59 -28.79 13.06
C ALA A 60 -36.16 -29.62 14.25
N ASN A 61 -36.56 -30.88 14.05
CA ASN A 61 -37.07 -31.74 15.13
C ASN A 61 -35.99 -32.23 16.11
N GLU A 62 -34.71 -32.06 15.75
CA GLU A 62 -33.57 -32.36 16.63
C GLU A 62 -33.29 -31.26 17.64
N TRP A 63 -34.02 -30.14 17.54
CA TRP A 63 -33.87 -28.98 18.39
C TRP A 63 -35.18 -28.64 19.13
N THR A 64 -35.05 -28.05 20.31
CA THR A 64 -36.16 -27.45 21.07
C THR A 64 -35.89 -25.96 21.19
N ILE A 65 -36.92 -25.16 20.95
CA ILE A 65 -36.88 -23.70 21.04
C ILE A 65 -37.71 -23.28 22.26
N GLY A 66 -37.25 -22.27 22.98
CA GLY A 66 -38.00 -21.74 24.11
C GLY A 66 -37.52 -20.38 24.58
N THR A 67 -38.29 -19.79 25.51
CA THR A 67 -38.03 -18.47 26.07
C THR A 67 -37.95 -18.49 27.59
N ASN A 68 -37.29 -17.48 28.16
CA ASN A 68 -37.21 -17.25 29.59
C ASN A 68 -38.02 -16.01 29.99
N ASN A 69 -38.32 -15.89 31.30
CA ASN A 69 -38.89 -14.71 31.95
C ASN A 69 -40.19 -14.12 31.32
N GLY A 70 -40.96 -14.95 30.61
CA GLY A 70 -42.23 -14.55 29.99
C GLY A 70 -42.08 -13.79 28.67
N THR A 71 -40.88 -13.75 28.09
CA THR A 71 -40.64 -13.23 26.74
C THR A 71 -41.25 -14.16 25.68
N VAL A 72 -41.59 -13.64 24.50
CA VAL A 72 -42.38 -14.37 23.48
C VAL A 72 -41.72 -14.51 22.11
N ASP A 73 -40.69 -13.73 21.84
CA ASP A 73 -39.91 -13.81 20.60
C ASP A 73 -39.08 -15.08 20.61
N ASN A 74 -39.06 -15.81 19.50
CA ASN A 74 -38.49 -17.17 19.42
C ASN A 74 -37.59 -17.33 18.20
N TRP A 75 -36.64 -18.26 18.33
CA TRP A 75 -35.88 -18.76 17.19
C TRP A 75 -36.79 -19.46 16.17
N ILE A 76 -36.33 -19.55 14.94
CA ILE A 76 -36.85 -20.45 13.91
C ILE A 76 -35.71 -21.28 13.31
N ILE A 77 -36.04 -22.43 12.73
CA ILE A 77 -35.08 -23.27 12.01
C ILE A 77 -35.63 -23.52 10.60
N GLY A 78 -34.79 -23.27 9.58
CA GLY A 78 -35.13 -23.44 8.17
C GLY A 78 -34.33 -22.49 7.28
N THR A 79 -34.79 -22.24 6.06
CA THR A 79 -34.10 -21.39 5.08
C THR A 79 -34.63 -19.95 5.05
N THR A 80 -35.21 -19.46 6.16
CA THR A 80 -35.76 -18.09 6.25
C THR A 80 -34.63 -17.14 6.62
N VAL A 81 -34.47 -16.06 5.85
CA VAL A 81 -33.47 -15.01 6.10
C VAL A 81 -34.11 -13.84 6.89
N PRO A 82 -33.32 -12.97 7.54
CA PRO A 82 -33.85 -11.80 8.25
C PRO A 82 -34.73 -10.93 7.36
N SER A 83 -35.80 -10.38 7.92
CA SER A 83 -36.81 -9.62 7.16
C SER A 83 -37.45 -8.45 7.93
N GLY A 84 -36.83 -8.04 9.04
CA GLY A 84 -37.15 -6.79 9.74
C GLY A 84 -36.83 -5.52 8.93
N GLN A 85 -37.06 -4.34 9.54
CA GLN A 85 -36.87 -3.04 8.90
C GLN A 85 -35.41 -2.76 8.46
N TYR A 86 -34.46 -3.39 9.15
CA TYR A 86 -33.02 -3.26 8.97
C TYR A 86 -32.35 -4.63 8.74
N SER A 87 -33.06 -5.53 8.03
CA SER A 87 -32.62 -6.88 7.67
C SER A 87 -31.19 -6.92 7.12
N ILE A 88 -30.43 -7.95 7.54
CA ILE A 88 -29.17 -8.35 6.89
C ILE A 88 -29.43 -9.53 5.95
N ASP A 89 -28.45 -9.84 5.10
CA ASP A 89 -28.50 -11.00 4.21
C ASP A 89 -28.62 -12.33 4.98
N GLY A 90 -29.02 -13.39 4.29
CA GLY A 90 -28.98 -14.74 4.84
C GLY A 90 -27.56 -15.21 5.13
N ILE A 91 -27.39 -16.09 6.12
CA ILE A 91 -26.11 -16.72 6.39
C ILE A 91 -25.60 -17.48 5.15
N ALA A 92 -24.35 -17.22 4.76
CA ALA A 92 -23.70 -17.81 3.59
C ALA A 92 -22.94 -19.10 3.91
N SER A 93 -23.40 -19.83 4.94
CA SER A 93 -22.78 -21.03 5.52
C SER A 93 -22.62 -22.17 4.53
N THR A 94 -21.77 -23.12 4.88
CA THR A 94 -21.47 -24.30 4.05
C THR A 94 -22.75 -25.09 3.71
N THR A 95 -23.71 -25.18 4.64
CA THR A 95 -24.95 -25.95 4.45
C THR A 95 -26.24 -25.14 4.33
N ALA A 96 -26.25 -23.81 4.53
CA ALA A 96 -27.38 -22.86 4.52
C ALA A 96 -28.66 -23.21 3.74
N ALA A 97 -28.51 -23.82 2.55
CA ALA A 97 -29.58 -24.29 1.69
C ALA A 97 -30.44 -25.45 2.26
N ASN A 98 -29.97 -26.19 3.27
CA ASN A 98 -30.75 -27.24 3.96
C ASN A 98 -31.44 -26.72 5.24
N GLY A 99 -30.96 -25.62 5.82
CA GLY A 99 -31.61 -24.81 6.85
C GLY A 99 -30.69 -24.48 8.01
N PHE A 100 -30.87 -23.31 8.63
CA PHE A 100 -30.07 -22.81 9.75
C PHE A 100 -31.00 -22.34 10.89
N ALA A 101 -30.45 -22.06 12.07
CA ALA A 101 -31.19 -21.40 13.14
C ALA A 101 -31.11 -19.87 12.98
N LEU A 102 -32.24 -19.18 13.07
CA LEU A 102 -32.36 -17.72 13.01
C LEU A 102 -33.13 -17.18 14.21
N PHE A 103 -32.58 -16.15 14.85
CA PHE A 103 -33.30 -15.21 15.70
C PHE A 103 -33.37 -13.84 15.01
N ASP A 104 -34.52 -13.50 14.44
CA ASP A 104 -34.77 -12.23 13.74
C ASP A 104 -35.34 -11.20 14.73
N SER A 105 -34.46 -10.60 15.53
CA SER A 105 -34.85 -9.68 16.61
C SER A 105 -35.55 -8.43 16.10
N ASP A 106 -35.10 -7.88 14.97
CA ASP A 106 -35.64 -6.67 14.32
C ASP A 106 -37.04 -6.90 13.71
N LEU A 107 -37.31 -8.08 13.16
CA LEU A 107 -38.66 -8.46 12.73
C LEU A 107 -39.62 -8.66 13.91
N LEU A 108 -39.15 -9.33 14.97
CA LEU A 108 -40.00 -9.78 16.08
C LEU A 108 -40.28 -8.65 17.09
N CYS A 109 -39.21 -7.99 17.56
CA CYS A 109 -39.15 -6.81 18.42
C CYS A 109 -40.37 -6.57 19.34
N SER A 110 -40.76 -7.56 20.15
CA SER A 110 -41.92 -7.44 21.06
C SER A 110 -41.61 -6.81 22.43
N GLY A 111 -40.43 -6.19 22.56
CA GLY A 111 -39.78 -5.85 23.83
C GLY A 111 -38.90 -6.99 24.32
N ASN A 112 -38.38 -6.90 25.56
CA ASN A 112 -37.36 -7.80 26.13
C ASN A 112 -37.37 -9.25 25.57
N GLN A 113 -36.21 -9.70 25.10
CA GLN A 113 -36.02 -10.97 24.40
C GLN A 113 -35.04 -11.84 25.16
N GLN A 114 -35.44 -13.07 25.46
CA GLN A 114 -34.62 -14.04 26.18
C GLN A 114 -34.88 -15.45 25.63
N ALA A 115 -34.36 -15.75 24.46
CA ALA A 115 -34.77 -16.90 23.65
C ALA A 115 -33.60 -17.84 23.35
N TRP A 116 -33.83 -19.15 23.46
CA TRP A 116 -32.82 -20.18 23.19
C TRP A 116 -33.29 -21.23 22.19
N VAL A 117 -32.32 -21.83 21.52
CA VAL A 117 -32.47 -23.01 20.65
C VAL A 117 -31.46 -24.08 21.09
N GLN A 118 -31.96 -25.22 21.53
CA GLN A 118 -31.21 -26.29 22.23
C GLN A 118 -31.26 -27.60 21.45
N TYR A 119 -30.13 -28.27 21.31
CA TYR A 119 -30.08 -29.61 20.71
C TYR A 119 -30.64 -30.65 21.69
N ASN A 120 -31.52 -31.53 21.22
CA ASN A 120 -32.36 -32.38 22.07
C ASN A 120 -31.61 -33.54 22.73
N ASN A 121 -30.55 -34.05 22.11
CA ASN A 121 -29.81 -35.21 22.59
C ASN A 121 -28.52 -34.81 23.32
N PRO A 122 -28.13 -35.51 24.40
CA PRO A 122 -26.82 -35.29 25.00
C PRO A 122 -25.69 -35.77 24.08
N ILE A 123 -24.59 -35.05 24.10
CA ILE A 123 -23.35 -35.36 23.36
C ILE A 123 -22.35 -36.00 24.34
N ASP A 124 -21.67 -37.07 23.91
CA ASP A 124 -20.67 -37.78 24.73
C ASP A 124 -19.27 -37.23 24.45
N CYS A 125 -18.70 -36.53 25.43
CA CYS A 125 -17.34 -36.01 25.43
C CYS A 125 -16.42 -36.78 26.40
N SER A 126 -16.82 -37.96 26.88
CA SER A 126 -16.10 -38.70 27.93
C SER A 126 -14.70 -39.14 27.55
N ALA A 127 -14.45 -39.38 26.26
CA ALA A 127 -13.13 -39.71 25.71
C ALA A 127 -12.24 -38.48 25.42
N HIS A 128 -12.74 -37.27 25.66
CA HIS A 128 -12.10 -36.02 25.22
C HIS A 128 -11.76 -35.13 26.43
N SER A 129 -10.46 -35.04 26.73
CA SER A 129 -9.92 -34.14 27.77
C SER A 129 -9.99 -32.66 27.40
N THR A 130 -10.28 -32.35 26.14
CA THR A 130 -10.38 -31.01 25.57
C THR A 130 -11.59 -30.96 24.65
N VAL A 131 -12.40 -29.91 24.75
CA VAL A 131 -13.61 -29.72 23.95
C VAL A 131 -13.79 -28.23 23.63
N ALA A 132 -13.89 -27.92 22.34
CA ALA A 132 -14.43 -26.65 21.86
C ALA A 132 -15.76 -26.89 21.13
N ILE A 133 -16.62 -25.88 21.13
CA ILE A 133 -17.72 -25.77 20.18
C ILE A 133 -17.26 -24.88 19.02
N VAL A 134 -17.52 -25.32 17.80
CA VAL A 134 -17.24 -24.60 16.56
C VAL A 134 -18.55 -24.49 15.78
N PHE A 135 -18.85 -23.33 15.20
CA PHE A 135 -20.05 -23.11 14.39
C PHE A 135 -19.83 -21.98 13.39
N GLU A 136 -20.61 -21.99 12.32
CA GLU A 136 -20.73 -20.87 11.39
C GLU A 136 -21.84 -19.93 11.90
N GLN A 137 -21.62 -18.61 11.88
CA GLN A 137 -22.66 -17.64 12.25
C GLN A 137 -22.69 -16.44 11.30
N TYR A 138 -23.81 -15.73 11.30
CA TYR A 138 -23.88 -14.35 10.83
C TYR A 138 -24.75 -13.54 11.79
N TYR A 139 -24.21 -12.45 12.30
CA TYR A 139 -24.75 -11.68 13.43
C TYR A 139 -24.53 -10.20 13.19
N ARG A 140 -25.53 -9.38 13.57
CA ARG A 140 -25.42 -7.93 13.66
C ARG A 140 -25.92 -7.47 15.03
N SER A 141 -25.13 -6.62 15.68
CA SER A 141 -25.33 -6.19 17.08
C SER A 141 -26.15 -4.91 17.18
N PHE A 142 -27.09 -4.84 18.13
CA PHE A 142 -27.63 -3.57 18.63
C PHE A 142 -28.12 -3.74 20.08
N GLN A 143 -27.30 -3.33 21.05
CA GLN A 143 -27.64 -3.33 22.48
C GLN A 143 -28.28 -4.65 22.94
N ASP A 144 -27.75 -5.75 22.43
CA ASP A 144 -28.13 -7.13 22.71
C ASP A 144 -26.88 -7.97 23.03
N SER A 145 -27.06 -9.27 23.29
CA SER A 145 -25.97 -10.17 23.63
C SER A 145 -26.28 -11.60 23.19
N THR A 146 -25.29 -12.25 22.60
CA THR A 146 -25.38 -13.60 22.04
C THR A 146 -24.49 -14.56 22.81
N TYR A 147 -25.05 -15.71 23.20
CA TYR A 147 -24.39 -16.67 24.08
C TYR A 147 -24.47 -18.11 23.55
N VAL A 148 -23.41 -18.88 23.78
CA VAL A 148 -23.49 -20.35 23.87
C VAL A 148 -23.66 -20.75 25.32
N GLN A 149 -24.55 -21.69 25.60
CA GLN A 149 -24.75 -22.24 26.93
C GLN A 149 -24.55 -23.76 26.92
N ILE A 150 -23.78 -24.24 27.89
CA ILE A 150 -23.39 -25.64 28.05
C ILE A 150 -23.86 -26.16 29.40
N SER A 151 -24.40 -27.39 29.42
CA SER A 151 -24.86 -28.07 30.64
C SER A 151 -24.47 -29.54 30.64
N VAL A 152 -24.31 -30.13 31.82
CA VAL A 152 -24.07 -31.58 32.03
C VAL A 152 -25.28 -32.31 32.64
N ASP A 153 -26.31 -31.57 33.05
CA ASP A 153 -27.52 -32.08 33.69
C ASP A 153 -28.84 -31.62 33.02
N GLY A 154 -28.75 -30.71 32.04
CA GLY A 154 -29.88 -30.11 31.33
C GLY A 154 -30.62 -29.03 32.12
N VAL A 155 -30.15 -28.69 33.33
CA VAL A 155 -30.83 -27.79 34.28
C VAL A 155 -29.96 -26.58 34.63
N ASN A 156 -28.69 -26.82 34.96
CA ASN A 156 -27.70 -25.79 35.29
C ASN A 156 -26.85 -25.49 34.05
N TRP A 157 -26.78 -24.23 33.65
CA TRP A 157 -26.16 -23.80 32.39
C TRP A 157 -25.00 -22.83 32.64
N THR A 158 -23.81 -23.21 32.21
CA THR A 158 -22.66 -22.29 32.10
C THR A 158 -22.78 -21.51 30.80
N THR A 159 -22.56 -20.21 30.87
CA THR A 159 -22.74 -19.29 29.74
C THR A 159 -21.39 -18.80 29.23
N PHE A 160 -21.21 -18.83 27.91
CA PHE A 160 -20.06 -18.32 27.18
C PHE A 160 -20.58 -17.25 26.21
N GLU A 161 -20.06 -16.03 26.32
CA GLU A 161 -20.44 -14.93 25.44
C GLU A 161 -19.70 -15.02 24.10
N VAL A 162 -20.40 -14.77 23.01
CA VAL A 162 -19.91 -15.03 21.64
C VAL A 162 -19.33 -13.75 21.03
N ASN A 163 -20.18 -12.72 20.87
CA ASN A 163 -19.90 -11.55 20.04
C ASN A 163 -19.65 -10.28 20.87
N SER A 164 -19.03 -10.42 22.05
CA SER A 164 -18.82 -9.34 23.03
C SER A 164 -17.94 -8.17 22.55
N THR A 165 -17.22 -8.36 21.44
CA THR A 165 -16.37 -7.36 20.80
C THR A 165 -17.06 -6.59 19.67
N ILE A 166 -18.27 -7.00 19.25
CA ILE A 166 -18.98 -6.44 18.10
C ILE A 166 -19.78 -5.20 18.55
N GLY A 167 -19.42 -4.03 18.00
CA GLY A 167 -20.03 -2.76 18.37
C GLY A 167 -21.48 -2.61 17.90
N ASP A 168 -22.22 -1.67 18.50
CA ASP A 168 -23.58 -1.31 18.08
C ASP A 168 -23.63 -0.97 16.58
N ASN A 169 -24.53 -1.64 15.86
CA ASN A 169 -24.74 -1.60 14.40
C ASN A 169 -23.70 -2.29 13.53
N ASP A 170 -22.69 -2.92 14.13
CA ASP A 170 -21.64 -3.68 13.46
C ASP A 170 -22.01 -5.17 13.32
N PHE A 171 -21.27 -5.91 12.50
CA PHE A 171 -21.55 -7.31 12.16
C PHE A 171 -20.28 -8.17 12.07
N VAL A 172 -20.43 -9.48 12.24
CA VAL A 172 -19.37 -10.48 11.97
C VAL A 172 -19.29 -10.83 10.49
N ALA A 173 -18.22 -11.49 10.03
CA ALA A 173 -18.19 -11.99 8.65
C ALA A 173 -19.33 -12.98 8.36
N ASN A 174 -19.60 -13.22 7.08
CA ASN A 174 -20.67 -14.10 6.63
C ASN A 174 -20.13 -15.23 5.72
N PRO A 175 -20.11 -16.49 6.19
CA PRO A 175 -20.20 -16.91 7.58
C PRO A 175 -18.91 -16.60 8.36
N GLU A 176 -19.02 -16.28 9.64
CA GLU A 176 -17.90 -16.23 10.58
C GLU A 176 -17.76 -17.60 11.26
N ILE A 177 -16.62 -18.27 11.09
CA ILE A 177 -16.32 -19.53 11.79
C ILE A 177 -15.86 -19.21 13.20
N THR A 178 -16.75 -19.46 14.17
CA THR A 178 -16.51 -19.17 15.58
C THR A 178 -16.08 -20.43 16.33
N SER A 179 -15.15 -20.29 17.27
CA SER A 179 -14.63 -21.39 18.10
C SER A 179 -14.53 -20.97 19.56
N ILE A 180 -15.20 -21.68 20.46
CA ILE A 180 -15.23 -21.38 21.90
C ILE A 180 -14.77 -22.61 22.68
N ASN A 181 -13.74 -22.45 23.53
CA ASN A 181 -13.27 -23.51 24.41
C ASN A 181 -14.25 -23.73 25.57
N ILE A 182 -14.94 -24.88 25.56
CA ILE A 182 -15.94 -25.27 26.56
C ILE A 182 -15.43 -26.38 27.49
N SER A 183 -14.12 -26.67 27.46
CA SER A 183 -13.48 -27.74 28.24
C SER A 183 -13.73 -27.63 29.75
N SER A 184 -13.93 -26.40 30.27
CA SER A 184 -14.28 -26.12 31.67
C SER A 184 -15.59 -26.77 32.13
N VAL A 185 -16.44 -27.21 31.19
CA VAL A 185 -17.73 -27.86 31.45
C VAL A 185 -17.81 -29.22 30.75
N ALA A 186 -17.43 -29.30 29.48
CA ALA A 186 -17.66 -30.46 28.63
C ALA A 186 -16.56 -31.54 28.68
N ALA A 187 -15.34 -31.22 29.14
CA ALA A 187 -14.23 -32.17 29.10
C ALA A 187 -14.48 -33.39 29.99
N ASN A 188 -14.23 -34.58 29.43
CA ASN A 188 -14.42 -35.89 30.06
C ASN A 188 -15.88 -36.16 30.52
N GLN A 189 -16.88 -35.45 30.01
CA GLN A 189 -18.29 -35.63 30.39
C GLN A 189 -19.03 -36.53 29.39
N ALA A 190 -19.68 -37.59 29.89
CA ALA A 190 -20.51 -38.48 29.08
C ALA A 190 -21.90 -37.89 28.71
N THR A 191 -22.18 -36.65 29.11
CA THR A 191 -23.47 -35.99 28.92
C THR A 191 -23.21 -34.50 28.85
N VAL A 192 -23.29 -33.94 27.64
CA VAL A 192 -23.13 -32.51 27.36
C VAL A 192 -24.32 -32.04 26.53
N TYR A 193 -25.00 -31.00 27.00
CA TYR A 193 -26.07 -30.31 26.26
C TYR A 193 -25.57 -28.95 25.78
N VAL A 194 -26.01 -28.56 24.58
CA VAL A 194 -25.64 -27.32 23.91
C VAL A 194 -26.91 -26.55 23.56
N ARG A 195 -26.92 -25.24 23.81
CA ARG A 195 -27.91 -24.33 23.26
C ARG A 195 -27.31 -22.96 22.94
N PHE A 196 -27.87 -22.31 21.91
CA PHE A 196 -27.60 -20.91 21.60
C PHE A 196 -28.69 -20.06 22.27
N TYR A 197 -28.33 -18.87 22.76
CA TYR A 197 -29.21 -18.01 23.54
C TYR A 197 -29.02 -16.53 23.13
N PHE A 198 -30.08 -15.92 22.64
CA PHE A 198 -30.17 -14.50 22.32
C PHE A 198 -30.80 -13.75 23.49
N TYR A 199 -30.21 -12.61 23.86
CA TYR A 199 -30.59 -11.84 25.04
C TYR A 199 -30.58 -10.34 24.73
N SER A 200 -31.72 -9.67 24.84
CA SER A 200 -31.81 -8.22 24.79
C SER A 200 -32.82 -7.76 25.84
N GLU A 201 -32.37 -6.97 26.82
CA GLU A 201 -33.23 -6.51 27.92
C GLU A 201 -33.02 -5.03 28.21
N ALA A 202 -34.11 -4.27 28.11
CA ALA A 202 -34.13 -2.82 28.28
C ALA A 202 -33.54 -2.40 29.63
N GLY A 203 -32.49 -1.59 29.60
CA GLY A 203 -31.77 -1.14 30.79
C GLY A 203 -30.74 -2.12 31.35
N VAL A 204 -30.58 -3.31 30.76
CA VAL A 204 -29.51 -4.28 31.10
C VAL A 204 -28.46 -4.33 29.99
N THR A 205 -28.86 -4.65 28.75
CA THR A 205 -27.95 -4.70 27.59
C THR A 205 -27.71 -3.31 26.97
N GLY A 206 -28.58 -2.35 27.26
CA GLY A 206 -28.42 -0.95 26.87
C GLY A 206 -29.67 -0.13 27.16
N ALA A 207 -29.60 1.19 26.97
CA ALA A 207 -30.76 2.07 27.15
C ALA A 207 -31.81 1.92 26.03
N GLY A 208 -31.38 1.45 24.85
CA GLY A 208 -32.23 1.03 23.74
C GLY A 208 -32.35 -0.49 23.58
N GLY A 209 -31.82 -1.28 24.53
CA GLY A 209 -32.01 -2.73 24.56
C GLY A 209 -33.48 -3.13 24.73
N GLY A 210 -33.77 -4.41 24.49
CA GLY A 210 -35.11 -4.97 24.38
C GLY A 210 -35.48 -5.37 22.95
N CYS A 211 -34.79 -4.83 21.95
CA CYS A 211 -34.67 -5.37 20.60
C CYS A 211 -33.19 -5.24 20.16
N GLY A 212 -32.82 -5.94 19.10
CA GLY A 212 -31.52 -5.92 18.42
C GLY A 212 -31.73 -6.15 16.92
N TYR A 213 -30.71 -6.58 16.18
CA TYR A 213 -30.87 -6.89 14.75
C TYR A 213 -31.22 -8.36 14.49
N SER A 214 -30.22 -9.24 14.32
CA SER A 214 -30.48 -10.67 14.10
C SER A 214 -29.23 -11.52 14.33
N TRP A 215 -29.45 -12.80 14.65
CA TRP A 215 -28.41 -13.81 14.77
C TRP A 215 -28.80 -15.08 14.03
N MET A 216 -27.95 -15.53 13.11
CA MET A 216 -28.01 -16.82 12.44
C MET A 216 -26.85 -17.71 12.87
N VAL A 217 -27.14 -19.00 13.05
CA VAL A 217 -26.18 -20.03 13.48
C VAL A 217 -26.38 -21.29 12.64
N ASP A 218 -25.29 -21.86 12.15
CA ASP A 218 -25.26 -23.05 11.31
C ASP A 218 -23.98 -23.89 11.50
N ASP A 219 -23.92 -25.07 10.86
CA ASP A 219 -22.74 -25.95 10.77
C ASP A 219 -22.02 -26.18 12.13
N VAL A 220 -22.81 -26.49 13.17
CA VAL A 220 -22.36 -26.62 14.56
C VAL A 220 -21.65 -27.95 14.79
N LYS A 221 -20.55 -27.92 15.54
CA LYS A 221 -19.84 -29.11 15.98
C LYS A 221 -19.12 -28.94 17.31
N LEU A 222 -18.89 -30.06 18.01
CA LEU A 222 -17.90 -30.13 19.08
C LEU A 222 -16.63 -30.76 18.54
N THR A 223 -15.46 -30.21 18.88
CA THR A 223 -14.15 -30.76 18.47
C THR A 223 -13.21 -30.88 19.67
N SER A 224 -12.21 -31.76 19.58
CA SER A 224 -11.03 -31.60 20.45
C SER A 224 -10.31 -30.28 20.14
N VAL A 225 -9.63 -29.74 21.15
CA VAL A 225 -8.66 -28.64 20.98
C VAL A 225 -7.26 -29.27 20.97
N PRO A 226 -6.41 -29.00 19.96
CA PRO A 226 -5.01 -29.44 19.93
C PRO A 226 -4.16 -28.71 20.98
N ASP A 227 -3.00 -29.30 21.33
CA ASP A 227 -2.04 -28.66 22.25
C ASP A 227 -1.39 -27.41 21.62
N TYR A 228 -1.09 -27.46 20.32
CA TYR A 228 -0.41 -26.41 19.56
C TYR A 228 -1.17 -26.17 18.25
N ASP A 229 -1.49 -24.92 17.93
CA ASP A 229 -2.34 -24.50 16.83
C ASP A 229 -2.13 -23.00 16.59
N LEU A 230 -1.18 -22.65 15.73
CA LEU A 230 -1.05 -21.26 15.29
C LEU A 230 -2.11 -20.96 14.23
N ARG A 231 -2.45 -19.68 14.10
CA ARG A 231 -3.22 -19.16 12.97
C ARG A 231 -2.64 -17.83 12.54
N LEU A 232 -2.36 -17.67 11.24
CA LEU A 232 -2.06 -16.37 10.67
C LEU A 232 -3.38 -15.66 10.36
N THR A 233 -3.76 -14.71 11.21
CA THR A 233 -5.08 -14.07 11.15
C THR A 233 -5.13 -12.90 10.16
N ASN A 234 -4.05 -12.12 10.06
CA ASN A 234 -3.94 -10.98 9.17
C ASN A 234 -2.46 -10.68 8.86
N VAL A 235 -2.18 -9.90 7.81
CA VAL A 235 -0.86 -9.36 7.50
C VAL A 235 -0.96 -7.87 7.19
N LEU A 236 -0.26 -7.05 7.97
CA LEU A 236 0.02 -5.67 7.62
C LEU A 236 1.16 -5.66 6.60
N TRP A 237 0.97 -5.00 5.46
CA TRP A 237 2.01 -4.92 4.42
C TRP A 237 1.93 -3.63 3.62
N GLY A 238 3.06 -3.21 3.06
CA GLY A 238 3.12 -2.03 2.19
C GLY A 238 4.38 -1.20 2.36
N ALA A 239 4.38 0.00 1.78
CA ALA A 239 5.45 0.98 1.96
C ALA A 239 5.15 1.87 3.17
N ILE A 240 6.21 2.43 3.79
CA ILE A 240 6.10 3.49 4.80
C ILE A 240 6.63 4.77 4.18
N GLY A 241 5.75 5.76 3.98
CA GLY A 241 6.14 7.12 3.59
C GLY A 241 5.74 8.16 4.64
N ASN A 242 5.57 9.40 4.21
CA ASN A 242 5.37 10.56 5.06
C ASN A 242 4.05 10.55 5.87
N TRP A 243 3.03 9.77 5.45
CA TRP A 243 1.83 9.56 6.26
C TRP A 243 2.18 8.90 7.61
N GLY A 244 3.24 8.09 7.62
CA GLY A 244 3.84 7.51 8.83
C GLY A 244 3.08 6.30 9.38
N VAL A 245 2.41 5.55 8.51
CA VAL A 245 1.90 4.19 8.75
C VAL A 245 2.22 3.34 7.51
N ILE A 246 2.09 2.01 7.61
CA ILE A 246 2.24 1.12 6.46
C ILE A 246 1.02 1.30 5.52
N LEU A 247 1.26 1.64 4.25
CA LEU A 247 0.25 1.75 3.21
C LEU A 247 0.43 0.65 2.16
N PRO A 248 -0.53 -0.27 1.99
CA PRO A 248 -0.50 -1.27 0.93
C PRO A 248 -0.76 -0.61 -0.44
N TYR A 249 -0.01 -1.05 -1.45
CA TYR A 249 -0.16 -0.68 -2.85
C TYR A 249 -0.15 -1.93 -3.73
N SER A 250 -1.22 -2.15 -4.48
CA SER A 250 -1.40 -3.30 -5.38
C SER A 250 -0.79 -3.08 -6.75
N MET A 251 -0.64 -1.81 -7.15
CA MET A 251 -0.02 -1.37 -8.41
C MET A 251 0.95 -0.25 -8.07
N ILE A 252 2.23 -0.42 -8.42
CA ILE A 252 3.30 0.53 -8.09
C ILE A 252 4.07 0.89 -9.38
N PRO A 253 4.03 2.15 -9.84
CA PRO A 253 4.85 2.60 -10.96
C PRO A 253 6.34 2.46 -10.64
N THR A 254 7.18 2.17 -11.65
CA THR A 254 8.63 2.02 -11.44
C THR A 254 9.31 3.23 -10.79
N SER A 255 8.74 4.43 -10.93
CA SER A 255 9.20 5.68 -10.29
C SER A 255 8.82 5.81 -8.81
N GLN A 256 7.89 4.99 -8.31
CA GLN A 256 7.39 5.01 -6.92
C GLN A 256 7.78 3.75 -6.14
N LEU A 257 8.70 2.94 -6.65
CA LEU A 257 9.18 1.74 -5.97
C LEU A 257 9.98 2.11 -4.71
N SER A 258 9.56 1.57 -3.57
CA SER A 258 10.24 1.66 -2.28
C SER A 258 10.24 0.29 -1.57
N PRO A 259 11.06 0.11 -0.51
CA PRO A 259 11.06 -1.14 0.25
C PRO A 259 9.70 -1.40 0.92
N LEU A 260 9.22 -2.64 0.81
CA LEU A 260 7.97 -3.07 1.44
C LEU A 260 8.24 -3.77 2.78
N TYR A 261 7.43 -3.41 3.77
CA TYR A 261 7.43 -3.90 5.15
C TYR A 261 6.28 -4.90 5.32
N PHE A 262 6.45 -5.88 6.22
CA PHE A 262 5.44 -6.90 6.50
C PHE A 262 5.40 -7.24 7.99
N ALA A 263 4.20 -7.39 8.55
CA ALA A 263 3.99 -7.92 9.89
C ALA A 263 2.77 -8.85 9.93
N GLY A 264 2.95 -10.08 10.43
CA GLY A 264 1.88 -11.06 10.58
C GLY A 264 1.24 -10.99 11.96
N LEU A 265 -0.09 -10.97 12.02
CA LEU A 265 -0.86 -11.14 13.26
C LEU A 265 -1.07 -12.63 13.49
N VAL A 266 -0.28 -13.20 14.40
CA VAL A 266 -0.24 -14.64 14.68
C VAL A 266 -0.93 -14.91 16.00
N GLN A 267 -1.96 -15.76 15.97
CA GLN A 267 -2.73 -16.20 17.13
C GLN A 267 -2.33 -17.62 17.54
N ASN A 268 -2.32 -17.91 18.84
CA ASN A 268 -2.22 -19.28 19.35
C ASN A 268 -3.62 -19.76 19.79
N ASN A 269 -4.23 -20.65 19.00
CA ASN A 269 -5.51 -21.31 19.28
C ASN A 269 -5.35 -22.61 20.10
N GLY A 270 -4.11 -23.06 20.31
CA GLY A 270 -3.77 -24.26 21.08
C GLY A 270 -3.90 -24.05 22.58
N LEU A 271 -3.77 -25.15 23.33
CA LEU A 271 -3.84 -25.13 24.80
C LEU A 271 -2.50 -24.91 25.50
N MET A 272 -1.40 -24.99 24.77
CA MET A 272 -0.04 -24.87 25.29
C MET A 272 0.66 -23.66 24.65
N THR A 273 1.53 -23.00 25.42
CA THR A 273 2.39 -21.92 24.91
C THR A 273 3.25 -22.43 23.75
N GLN A 274 3.20 -21.73 22.62
CA GLN A 274 4.04 -22.01 21.45
C GLN A 274 5.27 -21.11 21.47
N THR A 275 6.42 -21.69 21.16
CA THR A 275 7.74 -21.03 21.18
C THR A 275 8.35 -21.08 19.79
N ASP A 276 9.40 -20.29 19.58
CA ASP A 276 10.10 -20.24 18.29
C ASP A 276 9.14 -19.87 17.14
N VAL A 277 8.12 -19.05 17.45
CA VAL A 277 7.09 -18.64 16.51
C VAL A 277 7.67 -17.60 15.57
N VAL A 278 7.57 -17.84 14.26
CA VAL A 278 8.13 -16.98 13.21
C VAL A 278 7.09 -16.71 12.14
N PHE A 279 6.92 -15.45 11.79
CA PHE A 279 6.21 -15.03 10.58
C PHE A 279 7.17 -14.99 9.38
N GLU A 280 6.73 -15.56 8.26
CA GLU A 280 7.52 -15.74 7.04
C GLU A 280 6.85 -15.09 5.83
N VAL A 281 7.68 -14.50 4.96
CA VAL A 281 7.27 -14.00 3.65
C VAL A 281 8.07 -14.70 2.55
N ASN A 282 7.39 -15.12 1.49
CA ASN A 282 7.97 -15.84 0.35
C ASN A 282 8.76 -17.10 0.76
N GLY A 283 8.15 -17.93 1.62
CA GLY A 283 8.72 -19.21 2.07
C GLY A 283 10.02 -19.04 2.86
N GLY A 284 10.04 -18.11 3.81
CA GLY A 284 11.21 -17.81 4.65
C GLY A 284 12.28 -16.93 3.99
N SER A 285 12.00 -16.31 2.83
CA SER A 285 12.93 -15.35 2.21
C SER A 285 13.10 -14.08 3.05
N LEU A 286 12.04 -13.66 3.74
CA LEU A 286 12.07 -12.72 4.86
C LEU A 286 11.41 -13.40 6.05
N ILE A 287 11.92 -13.14 7.25
CA ILE A 287 11.42 -13.69 8.51
C ILE A 287 11.37 -12.64 9.62
N SER A 288 10.44 -12.81 10.55
CA SER A 288 10.45 -12.10 11.83
C SER A 288 11.57 -12.58 12.76
N ALA A 289 11.73 -11.90 13.89
CA ALA A 289 12.36 -12.53 15.05
C ALA A 289 11.47 -13.67 15.59
N ASP A 290 12.06 -14.56 16.38
CA ASP A 290 11.36 -15.59 17.14
C ASP A 290 10.54 -14.98 18.28
N SER A 291 9.30 -15.43 18.44
CA SER A 291 8.40 -15.06 19.55
C SER A 291 7.87 -16.27 20.31
N THR A 292 7.18 -16.01 21.41
CA THR A 292 6.50 -16.99 22.25
C THR A 292 5.09 -16.49 22.55
N ILE A 293 4.08 -17.23 22.11
CA ILE A 293 2.66 -16.82 22.18
C ILE A 293 1.91 -17.78 23.10
N ASN A 294 1.25 -17.26 24.14
CA ASN A 294 0.50 -18.08 25.07
C ASN A 294 -0.89 -18.45 24.52
N PRO A 295 -1.56 -19.50 25.05
CA PRO A 295 -2.90 -19.91 24.64
C PRO A 295 -3.91 -18.76 24.65
N GLY A 296 -4.58 -18.55 23.51
CA GLY A 296 -5.56 -17.48 23.31
C GLY A 296 -4.99 -16.09 23.06
N GLU A 297 -3.67 -15.89 23.14
CA GLU A 297 -3.04 -14.61 22.81
C GLU A 297 -2.79 -14.47 21.29
N THR A 298 -2.61 -13.23 20.84
CA THR A 298 -2.21 -12.87 19.48
C THR A 298 -1.05 -11.89 19.56
N ASP A 299 -0.01 -12.13 18.77
CA ASP A 299 1.18 -11.28 18.67
C ASP A 299 1.34 -10.74 17.24
N THR A 300 2.05 -9.62 17.07
CA THR A 300 2.31 -8.99 15.77
C THR A 300 3.79 -9.09 15.44
N LEU A 301 4.12 -9.99 14.51
CA LEU A 301 5.50 -10.36 14.17
C LEU A 301 5.97 -9.66 12.90
N GLU A 302 6.78 -8.61 13.04
CA GLU A 302 7.36 -7.84 11.92
C GLU A 302 8.60 -8.52 11.33
N THR A 303 8.74 -8.51 10.00
CA THR A 303 9.93 -9.02 9.31
C THR A 303 11.17 -8.17 9.59
N THR A 304 12.29 -8.82 9.89
CA THR A 304 13.57 -8.16 10.21
C THR A 304 14.24 -7.44 9.03
N THR A 305 13.76 -7.67 7.81
CA THR A 305 14.22 -7.08 6.56
C THR A 305 13.04 -6.63 5.70
N GLN A 306 13.28 -5.80 4.67
CA GLN A 306 12.26 -5.36 3.71
C GLN A 306 12.35 -6.11 2.38
N LEU A 307 11.25 -6.17 1.64
CA LEU A 307 11.21 -6.67 0.27
C LEU A 307 11.43 -5.52 -0.72
N ASN A 308 12.42 -5.65 -1.60
CA ASN A 308 12.56 -4.75 -2.75
C ASN A 308 11.96 -5.44 -3.98
N LEU A 309 10.93 -4.86 -4.58
CA LEU A 309 10.37 -5.34 -5.84
C LEU A 309 11.31 -5.05 -7.02
N PRO A 310 11.35 -5.91 -8.05
CA PRO A 310 12.16 -5.65 -9.23
C PRO A 310 11.59 -4.47 -10.03
N ALA A 311 12.45 -3.63 -10.60
CA ALA A 311 12.06 -2.52 -11.48
C ALA A 311 11.60 -2.96 -12.89
N THR A 312 11.08 -4.18 -13.01
CA THR A 312 10.51 -4.80 -14.22
C THR A 312 9.00 -4.76 -14.13
N PHE A 313 8.31 -4.34 -15.20
CA PHE A 313 6.85 -4.39 -15.22
C PHE A 313 6.30 -5.80 -15.09
N GLY A 314 5.14 -5.92 -14.44
CA GLY A 314 4.37 -7.15 -14.35
C GLY A 314 4.05 -7.58 -12.92
N MET A 315 3.36 -8.73 -12.83
CA MET A 315 2.87 -9.28 -11.57
C MET A 315 3.98 -9.92 -10.74
N ASN A 316 4.13 -9.45 -9.51
CA ASN A 316 4.83 -10.12 -8.43
C ASN A 316 3.78 -10.78 -7.52
N THR A 317 4.11 -11.92 -6.93
CA THR A 317 3.22 -12.64 -6.02
C THR A 317 3.96 -12.86 -4.71
N VAL A 318 3.43 -12.32 -3.63
CA VAL A 318 4.00 -12.43 -2.28
C VAL A 318 3.20 -13.47 -1.49
N SER A 319 3.84 -14.44 -0.85
CA SER A 319 3.16 -15.44 0.00
C SER A 319 3.44 -15.21 1.47
N PHE A 320 2.50 -15.59 2.34
CA PHE A 320 2.58 -15.39 3.78
C PHE A 320 2.34 -16.69 4.54
N SER A 321 3.20 -16.98 5.53
CA SER A 321 3.04 -18.12 6.42
C SER A 321 3.48 -17.77 7.85
N THR A 322 3.05 -18.57 8.82
CA THR A 322 3.64 -18.60 10.17
C THR A 322 4.04 -20.03 10.51
N THR A 323 5.06 -20.18 11.36
CA THR A 323 5.61 -21.48 11.76
C THR A 323 6.03 -21.46 13.23
N SER A 324 6.16 -22.64 13.84
CA SER A 324 6.77 -22.83 15.16
C SER A 324 7.58 -24.12 15.20
N SER A 325 8.38 -24.33 16.24
CA SER A 325 9.11 -25.59 16.44
C SER A 325 8.18 -26.77 16.82
N GLN A 326 7.00 -26.47 17.36
CA GLN A 326 5.97 -27.46 17.68
C GLN A 326 5.21 -27.93 16.43
N THR A 327 4.72 -29.17 16.46
CA THR A 327 3.88 -29.70 15.38
C THR A 327 2.45 -29.18 15.55
N ASP A 328 2.01 -28.43 14.55
CA ASP A 328 0.75 -27.70 14.52
C ASP A 328 -0.49 -28.59 14.30
N GLY A 329 -1.59 -28.25 14.96
CA GLY A 329 -2.85 -29.00 14.94
C GLY A 329 -3.78 -28.71 13.75
N ASN A 330 -3.61 -27.58 13.06
CA ASN A 330 -4.40 -27.16 11.89
C ASN A 330 -3.56 -26.38 10.87
N PRO A 331 -2.47 -26.93 10.29
CA PRO A 331 -1.48 -26.18 9.51
C PRO A 331 -1.97 -25.53 8.21
N LEU A 332 -3.28 -25.61 7.90
CA LEU A 332 -3.93 -24.92 6.78
C LEU A 332 -4.25 -23.44 7.07
N ASP A 333 -4.48 -23.04 8.32
CA ASP A 333 -4.76 -21.63 8.69
C ASP A 333 -3.50 -20.86 9.13
N ASN A 334 -2.34 -21.51 9.07
CA ASN A 334 -1.01 -20.91 9.15
C ASN A 334 -0.57 -20.14 7.90
N SER A 335 -1.44 -19.99 6.90
CA SER A 335 -1.16 -19.23 5.68
C SER A 335 -2.35 -18.40 5.23
N LEU A 336 -2.06 -17.25 4.64
CA LEU A 336 -3.07 -16.37 4.04
C LEU A 336 -2.99 -16.40 2.50
N PRO A 337 -4.02 -15.89 1.80
CA PRO A 337 -3.94 -15.69 0.35
C PRO A 337 -2.68 -14.94 -0.07
N ASN A 338 -2.00 -15.45 -1.10
CA ASN A 338 -0.89 -14.72 -1.72
C ASN A 338 -1.35 -13.34 -2.19
N GLN A 339 -0.54 -12.32 -1.92
CA GLN A 339 -0.76 -10.95 -2.34
C GLN A 339 -0.20 -10.72 -3.76
N PRO A 340 -1.04 -10.40 -4.75
CA PRO A 340 -0.58 -9.87 -6.03
C PRO A 340 -0.11 -8.41 -5.86
N ILE A 341 1.04 -8.07 -6.42
CA ILE A 341 1.52 -6.68 -6.56
C ILE A 341 2.07 -6.49 -7.98
N GLU A 342 1.44 -5.61 -8.74
CA GLU A 342 1.89 -5.26 -10.10
C GLU A 342 2.90 -4.11 -10.04
N VAL A 343 4.05 -4.27 -10.70
CA VAL A 343 4.90 -3.13 -11.03
C VAL A 343 4.42 -2.57 -12.36
N THR A 344 3.92 -1.35 -12.36
CA THR A 344 3.22 -0.71 -13.50
C THR A 344 4.08 0.38 -14.14
N GLN A 345 3.58 0.96 -15.23
CA GLN A 345 4.21 2.13 -15.86
C GLN A 345 3.75 3.46 -15.24
N SER A 346 2.47 3.55 -14.93
CA SER A 346 1.75 4.82 -14.73
C SER A 346 0.67 4.81 -13.66
N ILE A 347 0.15 3.63 -13.29
CA ILE A 347 -0.97 3.50 -12.35
C ILE A 347 -0.46 3.16 -10.96
N TYR A 348 -0.71 4.06 -10.00
CA TYR A 348 -0.44 3.85 -8.58
C TYR A 348 -1.77 3.62 -7.86
N ALA A 349 -1.95 2.42 -7.31
CA ALA A 349 -3.23 1.97 -6.75
C ALA A 349 -3.04 1.30 -5.39
N ARG A 350 -4.02 1.53 -4.51
CA ARG A 350 -4.14 0.86 -3.21
C ARG A 350 -5.18 -0.26 -3.19
N ASP A 351 -6.08 -0.26 -4.16
CA ASP A 351 -7.20 -1.19 -4.25
C ASP A 351 -6.80 -2.53 -4.90
N MET A 352 -7.42 -3.64 -4.52
CA MET A 352 -6.99 -4.99 -4.97
C MET A 352 -7.38 -5.34 -6.42
N ASN A 353 -7.80 -4.38 -7.24
CA ASN A 353 -8.18 -4.55 -8.66
C ASN A 353 -9.35 -5.53 -8.92
N VAL A 354 -10.05 -5.98 -7.87
CA VAL A 354 -11.23 -6.86 -7.95
C VAL A 354 -12.37 -6.19 -7.20
N PRO A 355 -13.35 -5.59 -7.90
CA PRO A 355 -14.45 -4.85 -7.25
C PRO A 355 -15.15 -5.69 -6.18
N SER A 356 -15.02 -5.21 -4.94
CA SER A 356 -15.62 -5.74 -3.72
C SER A 356 -16.23 -4.59 -2.92
N GLY A 357 -17.22 -3.92 -3.54
CA GLY A 357 -18.16 -3.02 -2.86
C GLY A 357 -18.32 -1.67 -3.54
N GLY A 358 -18.89 -0.72 -2.81
CA GLY A 358 -19.17 0.61 -3.33
C GLY A 358 -19.42 1.64 -2.23
N SER A 359 -18.76 2.79 -2.35
CA SER A 359 -19.00 3.99 -1.56
C SER A 359 -19.93 4.95 -2.30
N TYR A 360 -20.96 5.42 -1.61
CA TYR A 360 -22.04 6.28 -2.12
C TYR A 360 -22.68 7.06 -0.97
N ASN A 361 -23.49 8.07 -1.28
CA ASN A 361 -24.18 8.92 -0.28
C ASN A 361 -25.69 9.05 -0.51
N GLU A 362 -26.36 7.97 -0.94
CA GLU A 362 -27.81 7.93 -1.17
C GLU A 362 -28.37 9.02 -2.14
N GLY A 363 -27.50 9.62 -2.97
CA GLY A 363 -27.85 10.71 -3.88
C GLY A 363 -27.52 12.12 -3.38
N TYR A 364 -26.95 12.24 -2.19
CA TYR A 364 -26.31 13.47 -1.75
C TYR A 364 -24.88 13.59 -2.28
N GLY A 365 -24.35 14.81 -2.26
CA GLY A 365 -22.95 15.05 -2.63
C GLY A 365 -21.97 14.37 -1.67
N PHE A 366 -20.89 13.82 -2.22
CA PHE A 366 -19.79 13.23 -1.45
C PHE A 366 -18.49 13.17 -2.25
N GLU A 367 -17.38 12.99 -1.55
CA GLU A 367 -16.08 12.67 -2.15
C GLU A 367 -15.49 11.45 -1.43
N VAL A 368 -14.79 10.57 -2.13
CA VAL A 368 -14.19 9.36 -1.54
C VAL A 368 -12.86 9.00 -2.20
N GLY A 369 -11.90 8.51 -1.41
CA GLY A 369 -10.59 8.13 -1.95
C GLY A 369 -9.52 7.76 -0.93
N ASN A 370 -8.25 7.91 -1.32
CA ASN A 370 -7.09 7.31 -0.66
C ASN A 370 -5.98 8.33 -0.39
N ILE A 371 -5.28 8.15 0.74
CA ILE A 371 -3.93 8.69 0.89
C ILE A 371 -2.95 7.89 0.03
N PHE A 372 -2.07 8.62 -0.66
CA PHE A 372 -0.88 8.12 -1.33
C PHE A 372 0.36 8.81 -0.75
N ASP A 373 1.41 8.03 -0.51
CA ASP A 373 2.77 8.51 -0.20
C ASP A 373 3.62 8.49 -1.47
N ILE A 374 4.26 9.62 -1.78
CA ILE A 374 5.07 9.84 -2.97
C ILE A 374 6.55 9.65 -2.62
N GLN A 375 7.15 8.60 -3.17
CA GLN A 375 8.51 8.14 -2.89
C GLN A 375 9.56 8.87 -3.73
N SER A 376 9.16 9.42 -4.87
CA SER A 376 9.99 10.26 -5.74
C SER A 376 9.12 11.30 -6.45
N ALA A 377 9.63 12.51 -6.65
CA ALA A 377 8.86 13.61 -7.21
C ALA A 377 8.35 13.28 -8.62
N ILE A 378 7.07 13.55 -8.89
CA ILE A 378 6.38 13.16 -10.13
C ILE A 378 5.19 14.08 -10.40
N ASP A 379 4.85 14.30 -11.67
CA ASP A 379 3.62 15.00 -12.04
C ASP A 379 2.43 14.02 -12.16
N LEU A 380 1.31 14.34 -11.52
CA LEU A 380 0.02 13.67 -11.64
C LEU A 380 -0.78 14.24 -12.81
N TYR A 381 -1.27 13.38 -13.71
CA TYR A 381 -1.98 13.81 -14.93
C TYR A 381 -3.47 13.49 -14.90
N SER A 382 -3.83 12.36 -14.28
CA SER A 382 -5.20 11.84 -14.31
C SER A 382 -5.56 11.04 -13.06
N VAL A 383 -6.86 10.82 -12.92
CA VAL A 383 -7.46 9.96 -11.89
C VAL A 383 -8.19 8.84 -12.60
N GLN A 384 -7.78 7.61 -12.31
CA GLN A 384 -8.48 6.40 -12.73
C GLN A 384 -9.34 5.91 -11.58
N PHE A 385 -10.62 5.67 -11.82
CA PHE A 385 -11.55 5.17 -10.80
C PHE A 385 -12.56 4.18 -11.37
N TYR A 386 -12.99 3.23 -10.55
CA TYR A 386 -13.98 2.22 -10.97
C TYR A 386 -15.40 2.70 -10.69
N VAL A 387 -16.20 2.76 -11.74
CA VAL A 387 -17.63 3.11 -11.67
C VAL A 387 -18.41 1.82 -11.45
N SER A 388 -19.05 1.66 -10.28
CA SER A 388 -19.88 0.49 -10.03
C SER A 388 -21.06 0.44 -10.99
N SER A 389 -21.49 -0.78 -11.34
CA SER A 389 -22.68 -1.02 -12.18
C SER A 389 -23.99 -0.48 -11.58
N SER A 390 -23.99 -0.14 -10.28
CA SER A 390 -25.08 0.53 -9.56
C SER A 390 -25.12 2.05 -9.72
N THR A 391 -24.13 2.66 -10.39
CA THR A 391 -24.08 4.10 -10.68
C THR A 391 -25.15 4.50 -11.71
N ASN A 392 -25.71 5.70 -11.59
CA ASN A 392 -26.63 6.24 -12.58
C ASN A 392 -25.86 6.84 -13.77
N ALA A 393 -26.07 6.31 -14.98
CA ALA A 393 -25.58 6.95 -16.19
C ALA A 393 -26.22 8.34 -16.36
N GLY A 394 -25.40 9.36 -16.60
CA GLY A 394 -25.78 10.77 -16.55
C GLY A 394 -25.32 11.52 -15.29
N ALA A 395 -24.89 10.81 -14.24
CA ALA A 395 -24.31 11.44 -13.05
C ALA A 395 -23.09 12.29 -13.42
N ILE A 396 -22.97 13.47 -12.80
CA ILE A 396 -21.83 14.38 -12.97
C ILE A 396 -20.83 14.12 -11.84
N VAL A 397 -19.57 13.88 -12.21
CA VAL A 397 -18.48 13.53 -11.30
C VAL A 397 -17.25 14.37 -11.57
N TYR A 398 -16.36 14.43 -10.58
CA TYR A 398 -15.06 15.08 -10.69
C TYR A 398 -14.05 14.35 -9.80
N ALA A 399 -12.76 14.63 -9.97
CA ALA A 399 -11.74 14.25 -9.01
C ALA A 399 -11.00 15.46 -8.45
N LYS A 400 -10.49 15.32 -7.23
CA LYS A 400 -9.70 16.33 -6.53
C LYS A 400 -8.48 15.72 -5.89
N ILE A 401 -7.45 16.55 -5.77
CA ILE A 401 -6.28 16.26 -4.94
C ILE A 401 -6.17 17.29 -3.83
N TYR A 402 -5.82 16.78 -2.64
CA TYR A 402 -5.74 17.51 -1.40
C TYR A 402 -4.36 17.31 -0.75
N GLN A 403 -3.86 18.35 -0.08
CA GLN A 403 -2.70 18.22 0.79
C GLN A 403 -3.05 17.31 1.97
N SER A 404 -2.14 16.39 2.32
CA SER A 404 -2.31 15.54 3.50
C SER A 404 -2.42 16.33 4.81
N PHE A 405 -3.11 15.75 5.79
CA PHE A 405 -3.28 16.23 7.18
C PHE A 405 -4.21 17.44 7.39
N ASP A 406 -4.27 18.40 6.48
CA ASP A 406 -5.19 19.55 6.59
C ASP A 406 -6.34 19.54 5.56
N PHE A 407 -6.24 18.69 4.53
CA PHE A 407 -7.20 18.59 3.42
C PHE A 407 -7.48 19.94 2.74
N THR A 408 -6.42 20.73 2.55
CA THR A 408 -6.43 21.89 1.65
C THR A 408 -6.48 21.42 0.20
N GLU A 409 -7.46 21.89 -0.57
CA GLU A 409 -7.61 21.58 -1.99
C GLU A 409 -6.42 22.12 -2.80
N ILE A 410 -5.81 21.28 -3.64
CA ILE A 410 -4.69 21.65 -4.52
C ILE A 410 -5.21 21.94 -5.93
N ASP A 411 -5.99 21.02 -6.52
CA ASP A 411 -6.64 21.20 -7.82
C ASP A 411 -7.82 20.22 -8.01
N VAL A 412 -8.63 20.48 -9.04
CA VAL A 412 -9.85 19.73 -9.41
C VAL A 412 -9.89 19.47 -10.92
N THR A 413 -10.36 18.29 -11.33
CA THR A 413 -10.60 17.99 -12.75
C THR A 413 -11.79 18.80 -13.29
N PRO A 414 -11.91 18.98 -14.62
CA PRO A 414 -13.20 19.27 -15.22
C PRO A 414 -14.26 18.24 -14.80
N GLU A 415 -15.52 18.66 -14.80
CA GLU A 415 -16.67 17.77 -14.64
C GLU A 415 -16.73 16.74 -15.77
N TYR A 416 -17.06 15.50 -15.43
CA TYR A 416 -17.27 14.40 -16.36
C TYR A 416 -18.68 13.82 -16.16
N THR A 417 -19.39 13.56 -17.24
CA THR A 417 -20.71 12.91 -17.20
C THR A 417 -20.55 11.41 -17.43
N ILE A 418 -20.95 10.59 -16.47
CA ILE A 418 -20.90 9.13 -16.55
C ILE A 418 -21.71 8.63 -17.74
N GLN A 419 -21.09 7.83 -18.61
CA GLN A 419 -21.74 7.18 -19.75
C GLN A 419 -22.20 5.76 -19.39
N THR A 420 -23.16 5.21 -20.15
CA THR A 420 -23.60 3.82 -19.97
C THR A 420 -22.47 2.78 -20.20
N SER A 421 -21.44 3.13 -20.98
CA SER A 421 -20.23 2.31 -21.16
C SER A 421 -19.38 2.18 -19.91
N ASP A 422 -19.50 3.13 -18.99
CA ASP A 422 -18.58 3.29 -17.86
C ASP A 422 -18.97 2.38 -16.70
N LEU A 423 -20.26 2.02 -16.63
CA LEU A 423 -20.84 1.17 -15.61
C LEU A 423 -20.17 -0.22 -15.58
N GLY A 424 -19.53 -0.55 -14.46
CA GLY A 424 -18.76 -1.79 -14.31
C GLY A 424 -17.35 -1.72 -14.92
N ASN A 425 -16.82 -0.53 -15.17
CA ASN A 425 -15.49 -0.32 -15.76
C ASN A 425 -14.69 0.77 -15.03
N PHE A 426 -13.39 0.81 -15.33
CA PHE A 426 -12.54 1.96 -14.97
C PHE A 426 -12.76 3.12 -15.95
N VAL A 427 -13.00 4.30 -15.40
CA VAL A 427 -12.97 5.59 -16.11
C VAL A 427 -11.67 6.30 -15.76
N ASN A 428 -11.13 7.07 -16.71
CA ASN A 428 -9.97 7.92 -16.51
C ASN A 428 -10.32 9.38 -16.85
N ILE A 429 -10.17 10.28 -15.89
CA ILE A 429 -10.40 11.72 -16.08
C ILE A 429 -9.12 12.50 -15.80
N ASN A 430 -8.85 13.52 -16.62
CA ASN A 430 -7.58 14.26 -16.60
C ASN A 430 -7.74 15.59 -15.86
N PHE A 431 -6.67 16.05 -15.21
CA PHE A 431 -6.57 17.43 -14.75
C PHE A 431 -6.34 18.38 -15.93
N ASN A 432 -6.65 19.67 -15.76
CA ASN A 432 -6.43 20.69 -16.80
C ASN A 432 -4.94 20.95 -17.07
N SER A 433 -4.09 20.68 -16.09
CA SER A 433 -2.63 20.72 -16.17
C SER A 433 -2.05 19.62 -15.27
N PRO A 434 -0.83 19.13 -15.53
CA PRO A 434 -0.19 18.18 -14.63
C PRO A 434 0.11 18.84 -13.27
N ILE A 435 -0.01 18.06 -12.19
CA ILE A 435 0.15 18.52 -10.81
C ILE A 435 1.43 17.94 -10.24
N SER A 436 2.43 18.77 -9.98
CA SER A 436 3.69 18.32 -9.40
C SER A 436 3.51 17.86 -7.96
N LEU A 437 3.83 16.59 -7.71
CA LEU A 437 3.84 15.98 -6.39
C LEU A 437 5.28 15.88 -5.90
N GLU A 438 5.55 16.48 -4.74
CA GLU A 438 6.87 16.48 -4.12
C GLU A 438 7.25 15.09 -3.58
N GLN A 439 8.56 14.79 -3.58
CA GLN A 439 9.12 13.62 -2.91
C GLN A 439 8.87 13.68 -1.38
N ASP A 440 8.77 12.51 -0.75
CA ASP A 440 8.61 12.33 0.70
C ASP A 440 7.39 13.12 1.24
N SER A 441 6.34 13.22 0.43
CA SER A 441 5.10 13.92 0.72
C SER A 441 3.90 13.01 0.52
N SER A 442 2.78 13.37 1.17
CA SER A 442 1.55 12.60 1.13
C SER A 442 0.41 13.45 0.56
N TYR A 443 -0.49 12.82 -0.19
CA TYR A 443 -1.64 13.50 -0.79
C TYR A 443 -2.90 12.63 -0.67
N LEU A 444 -4.04 13.26 -0.45
CA LEU A 444 -5.34 12.61 -0.53
C LEU A 444 -5.90 12.83 -1.95
N LEU A 445 -6.13 11.74 -2.69
CA LEU A 445 -6.79 11.78 -3.99
C LEU A 445 -8.21 11.20 -3.84
N VAL A 446 -9.21 11.96 -4.28
CA VAL A 446 -10.64 11.57 -4.20
C VAL A 446 -11.36 11.74 -5.52
N VAL A 447 -12.44 10.97 -5.68
CA VAL A 447 -13.49 11.17 -6.70
C VAL A 447 -14.79 11.48 -5.99
N GLY A 448 -15.58 12.39 -6.54
CA GLY A 448 -16.84 12.80 -5.95
C GLY A 448 -17.92 13.15 -6.98
N SER A 449 -19.10 13.39 -6.45
CA SER A 449 -20.26 13.93 -7.17
C SER A 449 -20.97 14.93 -6.27
N PHE A 450 -21.68 15.89 -6.88
CA PHE A 450 -22.55 16.82 -6.15
C PHE A 450 -23.87 16.18 -5.71
N GLY A 451 -24.25 15.03 -6.29
CA GLY A 451 -25.54 14.40 -6.08
C GLY A 451 -26.72 15.20 -6.67
N ASP A 452 -27.93 14.78 -6.32
CA ASP A 452 -29.20 15.33 -6.79
C ASP A 452 -30.19 15.62 -5.65
N ASP A 453 -29.68 15.89 -4.45
CA ASP A 453 -30.43 16.05 -3.19
C ASP A 453 -31.19 14.79 -2.72
N GLY A 454 -30.70 13.60 -3.11
CA GLY A 454 -31.22 12.31 -2.64
C GLY A 454 -32.40 11.77 -3.45
N ASN A 455 -32.53 12.15 -4.73
CA ASN A 455 -33.55 11.60 -5.61
C ASN A 455 -33.08 10.28 -6.26
N THR A 456 -31.79 10.13 -6.59
CA THR A 456 -31.17 8.84 -6.95
C THR A 456 -29.73 8.68 -6.45
N ALA A 457 -29.28 7.45 -6.21
CA ALA A 457 -27.92 7.14 -5.76
C ALA A 457 -26.87 7.31 -6.88
N ASP A 458 -26.63 8.56 -7.27
CA ASP A 458 -26.06 8.91 -8.57
C ASP A 458 -24.67 8.33 -8.86
N LEU A 459 -23.74 8.42 -7.91
CA LEU A 459 -22.40 7.86 -8.02
C LEU A 459 -22.18 6.76 -6.97
N VAL A 460 -21.72 5.60 -7.44
CA VAL A 460 -21.20 4.52 -6.60
C VAL A 460 -19.78 4.19 -7.05
N VAL A 461 -18.78 4.71 -6.32
CA VAL A 461 -17.36 4.41 -6.56
C VAL A 461 -17.06 3.06 -5.95
N ALA A 462 -16.57 2.09 -6.73
CA ALA A 462 -16.34 0.76 -6.16
C ALA A 462 -15.19 0.74 -5.13
N THR A 463 -15.21 -0.25 -4.24
CA THR A 463 -14.15 -0.54 -3.27
C THR A 463 -13.49 -1.88 -3.59
N SER A 464 -12.23 -2.10 -3.21
CA SER A 464 -11.55 -3.40 -3.38
C SER A 464 -10.46 -3.62 -2.34
N GLY A 465 -10.69 -4.57 -1.43
CA GLY A 465 -9.82 -4.83 -0.28
C GLY A 465 -9.98 -3.83 0.88
N ASN A 466 -9.11 -3.96 1.88
CA ASN A 466 -9.21 -3.23 3.14
C ASN A 466 -8.09 -2.21 3.34
N SER A 467 -8.45 -1.08 3.95
CA SER A 467 -7.56 0.01 4.35
C SER A 467 -7.54 0.14 5.87
N SER A 468 -6.36 0.38 6.43
CA SER A 468 -6.21 0.77 7.84
C SER A 468 -7.03 2.04 8.14
N PRO A 469 -7.60 2.19 9.35
CA PRO A 469 -8.28 3.41 9.76
C PRO A 469 -7.47 4.67 9.45
N GLN A 470 -8.15 5.73 9.01
CA GLN A 470 -7.52 7.01 8.64
C GLN A 470 -6.48 6.90 7.50
N THR A 471 -6.64 5.97 6.55
CA THR A 471 -5.83 5.92 5.30
C THR A 471 -6.64 6.03 4.02
N SER A 472 -7.95 5.80 4.10
CA SER A 472 -8.94 6.08 3.05
C SER A 472 -10.03 6.95 3.66
N PHE A 473 -10.48 7.95 2.92
CA PHE A 473 -11.30 9.05 3.44
C PHE A 473 -12.58 9.24 2.63
N TYR A 474 -13.58 9.76 3.31
CA TYR A 474 -14.92 10.02 2.79
C TYR A 474 -15.35 11.41 3.27
N TYR A 475 -15.74 12.29 2.36
CA TYR A 475 -16.31 13.60 2.67
C TYR A 475 -17.82 13.57 2.47
N ASP A 476 -18.57 13.92 3.51
CA ASP A 476 -20.02 14.06 3.41
C ASP A 476 -20.37 15.54 3.18
N MET A 477 -20.96 15.88 2.02
CA MET A 477 -21.30 17.27 1.74
C MET A 477 -22.54 17.75 2.50
N VAL A 478 -23.34 16.84 3.06
CA VAL A 478 -24.58 17.18 3.79
C VAL A 478 -24.26 17.88 5.12
N ASP A 479 -23.25 17.38 5.84
CA ASP A 479 -22.77 17.93 7.11
C ASP A 479 -21.38 18.60 7.01
N ALA A 480 -20.80 18.62 5.81
CA ALA A 480 -19.48 19.16 5.49
C ALA A 480 -18.32 18.53 6.29
N THR A 481 -18.45 17.25 6.69
CA THR A 481 -17.49 16.55 7.57
C THR A 481 -16.70 15.46 6.84
N TRP A 482 -15.40 15.35 7.19
CA TRP A 482 -14.56 14.24 6.79
C TRP A 482 -14.69 13.05 7.76
N TYR A 483 -14.83 11.88 7.18
CA TYR A 483 -14.85 10.56 7.81
C TYR A 483 -13.70 9.71 7.25
N TYR A 484 -13.37 8.60 7.92
CA TYR A 484 -12.54 7.55 7.31
C TYR A 484 -13.39 6.35 6.91
N THR A 485 -12.89 5.55 5.98
CA THR A 485 -13.46 4.24 5.65
C THR A 485 -12.36 3.17 5.63
N THR A 486 -12.76 1.93 5.87
CA THR A 486 -11.88 0.74 5.91
C THR A 486 -12.04 -0.15 4.67
N ALA A 487 -13.02 0.11 3.81
CA ALA A 487 -13.11 -0.48 2.47
C ALA A 487 -12.33 0.42 1.49
N THR A 488 -11.28 -0.10 0.85
CA THR A 488 -10.37 0.73 0.04
C THR A 488 -11.07 1.19 -1.25
N PRO A 489 -11.30 2.49 -1.47
CA PRO A 489 -11.90 2.98 -2.72
C PRO A 489 -11.00 2.67 -3.91
N MET A 490 -11.58 2.25 -5.03
CA MET A 490 -10.89 2.01 -6.29
C MET A 490 -10.62 3.32 -7.02
N VAL A 491 -9.85 4.21 -6.38
CA VAL A 491 -9.41 5.52 -6.87
C VAL A 491 -7.89 5.53 -6.91
N ARG A 492 -7.33 5.83 -8.08
CA ARG A 492 -5.92 5.60 -8.44
C ARG A 492 -5.29 6.84 -9.06
N MET A 493 -4.01 7.06 -8.78
CA MET A 493 -3.21 8.07 -9.48
C MET A 493 -2.79 7.56 -10.86
N GLY A 494 -3.00 8.38 -11.89
CA GLY A 494 -2.51 8.16 -13.24
C GLY A 494 -1.40 9.17 -13.60
N PHE A 495 -0.18 8.67 -13.69
CA PHE A 495 0.99 9.39 -14.20
C PHE A 495 1.16 9.15 -15.71
N GLU A 496 1.96 9.97 -16.40
CA GLU A 496 2.38 9.61 -17.77
C GLU A 496 3.45 8.50 -17.73
N PRO A 497 3.35 7.45 -18.57
CA PRO A 497 4.41 6.47 -18.72
C PRO A 497 5.69 7.19 -19.18
N GLN A 498 6.81 6.92 -18.52
CA GLN A 498 8.05 7.62 -18.86
C GLN A 498 8.59 7.12 -20.21
N THR A 499 9.09 8.04 -21.04
CA THR A 499 9.85 7.64 -22.23
C THR A 499 11.13 6.92 -21.80
N PRO A 500 11.54 5.82 -22.47
CA PRO A 500 12.79 5.15 -22.14
C PRO A 500 13.99 6.10 -22.21
N ILE A 501 14.90 6.01 -21.25
CA ILE A 501 16.16 6.77 -21.25
C ILE A 501 17.29 5.83 -21.66
N ILE A 502 18.13 6.25 -22.61
CA ILE A 502 19.33 5.51 -22.98
C ILE A 502 20.52 6.06 -22.19
N THR A 503 21.16 5.19 -21.42
CA THR A 503 22.47 5.41 -20.79
C THR A 503 23.55 4.66 -21.56
N SER A 504 24.82 5.03 -21.38
CA SER A 504 25.95 4.49 -22.13
C SER A 504 27.11 4.15 -21.20
N SER A 505 27.90 3.12 -21.55
CA SER A 505 29.16 2.80 -20.86
C SER A 505 30.23 3.89 -20.99
N ASP A 506 30.06 4.80 -21.95
CA ASP A 506 30.83 6.03 -22.11
C ASP A 506 29.87 7.25 -22.10
N PRO A 507 30.03 8.23 -21.20
CA PRO A 507 29.09 9.36 -21.07
C PRO A 507 28.91 10.23 -22.32
N ASP A 508 29.93 10.30 -23.19
CA ASP A 508 29.91 11.10 -24.41
C ASP A 508 29.36 10.29 -25.61
N PHE A 509 28.84 9.08 -25.37
CA PHE A 509 28.37 8.14 -26.40
C PHE A 509 29.45 7.85 -27.46
N GLN A 510 30.72 7.87 -27.03
CA GLN A 510 31.88 7.72 -27.91
C GLN A 510 32.65 6.43 -27.61
N GLY A 511 33.07 5.75 -28.68
CA GLY A 511 33.79 4.48 -28.61
C GLY A 511 35.06 4.51 -29.45
N CYS A 512 35.94 3.54 -29.20
CA CYS A 512 37.17 3.37 -29.96
C CYS A 512 36.93 2.57 -31.24
N ILE A 513 37.47 2.99 -32.40
CA ILE A 513 37.41 2.21 -33.65
C ILE A 513 37.90 0.78 -33.39
N GLY A 514 37.07 -0.21 -33.71
CA GLY A 514 37.32 -1.64 -33.45
C GLY A 514 36.94 -2.13 -32.05
N GLY A 515 36.50 -1.23 -31.16
CA GLY A 515 35.90 -1.53 -29.85
C GLY A 515 34.37 -1.52 -29.88
N SER A 516 33.76 -1.31 -28.72
CA SER A 516 32.30 -1.34 -28.53
C SER A 516 31.84 -0.40 -27.42
N ILE A 517 30.60 0.10 -27.51
CA ILE A 517 29.87 0.76 -26.42
C ILE A 517 28.74 -0.16 -25.97
N ILE A 518 28.43 -0.18 -24.67
CA ILE A 518 27.19 -0.78 -24.16
C ILE A 518 26.18 0.36 -23.95
N LEU A 519 25.08 0.33 -24.70
CA LEU A 519 23.91 1.17 -24.42
C LEU A 519 22.96 0.40 -23.51
N THR A 520 22.35 1.08 -22.54
CA THR A 520 21.47 0.49 -21.53
C THR A 520 20.20 1.31 -21.39
N SER A 521 19.06 0.65 -21.61
CA SER A 521 17.73 1.21 -21.38
C SER A 521 17.46 1.34 -19.87
N SER A 522 16.79 2.43 -19.48
CA SER A 522 16.19 2.58 -18.15
C SER A 522 15.21 1.45 -17.82
N TYR A 523 14.66 0.76 -18.83
CA TYR A 523 13.77 -0.37 -18.65
C TYR A 523 14.50 -1.72 -18.74
N PRO A 524 14.37 -2.60 -17.73
CA PRO A 524 15.02 -3.91 -17.74
C PRO A 524 14.38 -4.96 -18.67
N ALA A 525 13.13 -4.76 -19.10
CA ALA A 525 12.42 -5.67 -19.99
C ALA A 525 11.42 -4.93 -20.90
N GLY A 526 10.90 -5.60 -21.93
CA GLY A 526 9.90 -5.03 -22.85
C GLY A 526 10.46 -4.05 -23.91
N ASN A 527 11.79 -3.95 -24.01
CA ASN A 527 12.43 -3.04 -24.96
C ASN A 527 12.32 -3.54 -26.41
N THR A 528 12.39 -2.60 -27.35
CA THR A 528 12.69 -2.83 -28.76
C THR A 528 13.62 -1.71 -29.22
N TRP A 529 14.90 -2.03 -29.40
CA TRP A 529 15.91 -1.09 -29.90
C TRP A 529 15.72 -0.82 -31.40
N SER A 530 16.25 0.29 -31.91
CA SER A 530 16.24 0.59 -33.36
C SER A 530 16.95 -0.48 -34.22
N THR A 531 17.84 -1.24 -33.61
CA THR A 531 18.54 -2.40 -34.19
C THR A 531 17.77 -3.73 -34.05
N SER A 532 16.55 -3.69 -33.47
CA SER A 532 15.58 -4.79 -33.26
C SER A 532 15.88 -5.78 -32.12
N GLU A 533 16.93 -5.60 -31.33
CA GLU A 533 17.11 -6.35 -30.08
C GLU A 533 16.11 -5.92 -29.00
N THR A 534 15.86 -6.78 -28.02
CA THR A 534 14.85 -6.59 -26.97
C THR A 534 15.40 -6.65 -25.54
N THR A 535 16.72 -6.71 -25.38
CA THR A 535 17.42 -6.77 -24.09
C THR A 535 17.45 -5.42 -23.38
N GLN A 536 17.74 -5.40 -22.07
CA GLN A 536 17.99 -4.15 -21.34
C GLN A 536 19.16 -3.36 -21.93
N SER A 537 20.23 -4.06 -22.31
CA SER A 537 21.43 -3.45 -22.89
C SER A 537 21.76 -4.07 -24.24
N ILE A 538 22.35 -3.27 -25.13
CA ILE A 538 22.89 -3.71 -26.43
C ILE A 538 24.37 -3.34 -26.54
N THR A 539 25.14 -4.17 -27.24
CA THR A 539 26.55 -3.88 -27.54
C THR A 539 26.65 -3.31 -28.96
N VAL A 540 26.92 -2.01 -29.05
CA VAL A 540 27.10 -1.30 -30.31
C VAL A 540 28.57 -1.33 -30.72
N THR A 541 28.84 -1.65 -31.98
CA THR A 541 30.20 -1.69 -32.59
C THR A 541 30.33 -0.83 -33.84
N THR A 542 29.26 -0.16 -34.26
CA THR A 542 29.19 0.69 -35.45
C THR A 542 28.54 2.02 -35.11
N ALA A 543 29.03 3.11 -35.71
CA ALA A 543 28.46 4.43 -35.49
C ALA A 543 27.05 4.51 -36.08
N GLY A 544 26.15 5.23 -35.41
CA GLY A 544 24.74 5.29 -35.80
C GLY A 544 23.88 6.01 -34.77
N THR A 545 22.60 6.13 -35.09
CA THR A 545 21.59 6.72 -34.20
C THR A 545 20.73 5.61 -33.62
N PHE A 546 20.61 5.60 -32.29
CA PHE A 546 19.95 4.57 -31.52
C PHE A 546 18.75 5.15 -30.76
N THR A 547 17.64 4.45 -30.83
CA THR A 547 16.46 4.68 -29.99
C THR A 547 16.06 3.36 -29.35
N VAL A 548 15.36 3.41 -28.23
CA VAL A 548 14.71 2.24 -27.64
C VAL A 548 13.25 2.56 -27.38
N THR A 549 12.37 1.66 -27.81
CA THR A 549 10.92 1.76 -27.60
C THR A 549 10.49 0.78 -26.52
N ASN A 550 9.60 1.19 -25.63
CA ASN A 550 8.97 0.34 -24.63
C ASN A 550 7.48 0.69 -24.57
N ASN A 551 6.60 -0.31 -24.71
CA ASN A 551 5.14 -0.16 -24.72
C ASN A 551 4.59 1.02 -25.56
N GLY A 552 5.19 1.29 -26.72
CA GLY A 552 4.75 2.33 -27.65
C GLY A 552 5.37 3.71 -27.44
N LEU A 553 6.13 3.94 -26.37
CA LEU A 553 6.93 5.15 -26.19
C LEU A 553 8.39 4.92 -26.62
N THR A 554 8.91 5.81 -27.46
CA THR A 554 10.29 5.76 -27.97
C THR A 554 11.15 6.80 -27.25
N SER A 555 12.38 6.42 -26.90
CA SER A 555 13.38 7.32 -26.32
C SER A 555 13.74 8.47 -27.26
N ASP A 556 14.34 9.52 -26.71
CA ASP A 556 15.19 10.40 -27.50
C ASP A 556 16.28 9.61 -28.25
N ALA A 557 16.69 10.13 -29.40
CA ALA A 557 17.62 9.47 -30.30
C ALA A 557 19.08 9.82 -29.95
N VAL A 558 19.84 8.87 -29.43
CA VAL A 558 21.26 9.05 -29.10
C VAL A 558 22.14 8.72 -30.31
N SER A 559 23.18 9.52 -30.55
CA SER A 559 24.11 9.30 -31.66
C SER A 559 25.44 8.76 -31.15
N VAL A 560 25.73 7.49 -31.45
CA VAL A 560 26.98 6.84 -31.09
C VAL A 560 28.02 7.09 -32.18
N THR A 561 29.23 7.50 -31.76
CA THR A 561 30.38 7.70 -32.67
C THR A 561 31.54 6.79 -32.30
N PHE A 562 32.31 6.37 -33.31
CA PHE A 562 33.56 5.63 -33.10
C PHE A 562 34.73 6.45 -33.62
N VAL A 563 35.65 6.80 -32.73
CA VAL A 563 36.85 7.62 -33.01
C VAL A 563 38.11 6.79 -32.84
N ASP A 564 39.21 7.24 -33.44
CA ASP A 564 40.50 6.59 -33.25
C ASP A 564 41.07 6.88 -31.85
N CYS A 565 40.80 6.02 -30.87
CA CYS A 565 41.42 6.11 -29.55
C CYS A 565 42.93 5.82 -29.55
N THR A 566 43.51 5.32 -30.65
CA THR A 566 44.96 5.15 -30.78
C THR A 566 45.65 6.42 -31.27
N SER A 567 44.88 7.42 -31.69
CA SER A 567 45.29 8.82 -31.65
C SER A 567 45.50 9.23 -30.19
N LEU A 568 46.74 9.06 -29.71
CA LEU A 568 47.36 10.07 -28.85
C LEU A 568 47.09 11.39 -29.55
N GLY A 569 46.16 12.18 -28.99
CA GLY A 569 45.61 13.32 -29.68
C GLY A 569 46.72 14.13 -30.33
N GLU A 570 46.70 14.22 -31.66
CA GLU A 570 47.08 15.50 -32.24
C GLU A 570 46.12 16.49 -31.60
N ASN A 571 46.62 17.15 -30.54
CA ASN A 571 46.37 18.56 -30.37
C ASN A 571 46.47 19.13 -31.78
N LYS A 572 45.31 19.42 -32.38
CA LYS A 572 45.20 20.24 -33.58
C LYS A 572 46.02 21.46 -33.24
N SER A 573 47.27 21.50 -33.68
CA SER A 573 48.27 22.32 -33.02
C SER A 573 47.81 23.75 -33.22
N THR A 574 47.30 24.36 -32.15
CA THR A 574 46.98 25.79 -32.13
C THR A 574 48.31 26.47 -32.31
N SER A 575 48.65 26.65 -33.58
CA SER A 575 49.95 27.07 -34.09
C SER A 575 50.12 28.50 -33.67
N LEU A 576 50.52 28.67 -32.40
CA LEU A 576 50.70 29.95 -31.75
C LEU A 576 52.01 30.55 -32.28
N VAL A 577 51.93 31.15 -33.46
CA VAL A 577 53.08 31.76 -34.10
C VAL A 577 53.38 33.06 -33.37
N ILE A 578 54.61 33.17 -32.85
CA ILE A 578 55.10 34.39 -32.21
C ILE A 578 56.28 34.91 -33.04
N TYR A 579 56.12 36.09 -33.64
CA TYR A 579 57.14 36.66 -34.52
C TYR A 579 57.20 38.21 -34.47
N PRO A 580 58.41 38.82 -34.53
CA PRO A 580 59.71 38.17 -34.44
C PRO A 580 59.94 37.57 -33.04
N ASN A 581 60.73 36.51 -32.96
CA ASN A 581 61.18 35.89 -31.72
C ASN A 581 62.62 35.35 -31.96
N PRO A 582 63.67 35.97 -31.39
CA PRO A 582 63.66 37.07 -30.43
C PRO A 582 63.03 38.40 -30.91
N SER A 583 62.64 39.25 -29.95
CA SER A 583 61.97 40.53 -30.19
C SER A 583 62.54 41.65 -29.31
N LYS A 584 62.42 42.90 -29.74
CA LYS A 584 62.77 44.08 -28.91
C LYS A 584 61.59 44.56 -28.04
N GLY A 585 60.89 43.63 -27.41
CA GLY A 585 59.65 43.91 -26.66
C GLY A 585 58.43 44.21 -27.53
N GLN A 586 58.46 43.90 -28.82
CA GLN A 586 57.32 44.03 -29.75
C GLN A 586 57.25 42.80 -30.66
N PHE A 587 56.15 42.06 -30.58
CA PHE A 587 55.95 40.82 -31.34
C PHE A 587 54.46 40.59 -31.65
N THR A 588 54.20 39.86 -32.72
CA THR A 588 52.87 39.40 -33.13
C THR A 588 52.60 38.05 -32.46
N VAL A 589 51.36 37.81 -32.03
CA VAL A 589 50.85 36.51 -31.58
C VAL A 589 49.67 36.15 -32.47
N GLN A 590 49.73 34.99 -33.12
CA GLN A 590 48.72 34.54 -34.09
C GLN A 590 48.34 33.07 -33.85
N SER A 591 47.04 32.76 -33.91
CA SER A 591 46.50 31.39 -33.95
C SER A 591 45.08 31.45 -34.53
N GLU A 592 44.67 30.42 -35.30
CA GLU A 592 43.32 30.35 -35.89
C GLU A 592 42.21 30.37 -34.83
N GLU A 593 42.49 29.86 -33.63
CA GLU A 593 41.55 29.74 -32.52
C GLU A 593 41.88 30.71 -31.36
N LEU A 594 42.72 31.74 -31.56
CA LEU A 594 43.19 32.60 -30.46
C LEU A 594 42.02 33.23 -29.69
N THR A 595 40.95 33.63 -30.39
CA THR A 595 39.73 34.22 -29.81
C THR A 595 38.88 33.27 -28.96
N SER A 596 39.15 31.95 -28.97
CA SER A 596 38.56 31.00 -28.01
C SER A 596 39.18 31.10 -26.61
N TYR A 597 40.33 31.79 -26.48
CA TYR A 597 41.00 32.06 -25.23
C TYR A 597 40.65 33.46 -24.69
N SER A 598 40.77 33.64 -23.38
CA SER A 598 40.37 34.86 -22.67
C SER A 598 41.50 35.90 -22.54
N SER A 599 42.74 35.46 -22.31
CA SER A 599 43.89 36.33 -22.06
C SER A 599 45.21 35.75 -22.54
N ILE A 600 46.18 36.65 -22.72
CA ILE A 600 47.60 36.35 -22.92
C ILE A 600 48.36 36.95 -21.73
N GLU A 601 49.20 36.18 -21.08
CA GLU A 601 50.07 36.59 -19.97
C GLU A 601 51.55 36.41 -20.36
N LEU A 602 52.39 37.40 -20.08
CA LEU A 602 53.85 37.26 -20.14
C LEU A 602 54.36 37.00 -18.73
N VAL A 603 55.15 35.94 -18.57
CA VAL A 603 55.60 35.41 -17.28
C VAL A 603 57.13 35.30 -17.28
N ASP A 604 57.77 35.71 -16.18
CA ASP A 604 59.23 35.63 -16.03
C ASP A 604 59.73 34.20 -15.68
N ALA A 605 61.05 34.03 -15.61
CA ALA A 605 61.68 32.75 -15.29
C ALA A 605 61.41 32.25 -13.86
N LEU A 606 60.80 33.06 -12.98
CA LEU A 606 60.37 32.68 -11.64
C LEU A 606 58.86 32.40 -11.57
N GLY A 607 58.16 32.37 -12.70
CA GLY A 607 56.72 32.10 -12.77
C GLY A 607 55.83 33.30 -12.43
N ARG A 608 56.38 34.53 -12.35
CA ARG A 608 55.61 35.73 -12.01
C ARG A 608 55.06 36.40 -13.26
N THR A 609 53.75 36.66 -13.29
CA THR A 609 53.11 37.40 -14.39
C THR A 609 53.61 38.85 -14.41
N VAL A 610 54.26 39.21 -15.50
CA VAL A 610 54.86 40.53 -15.76
C VAL A 610 53.83 41.46 -16.40
N GLN A 611 53.09 40.96 -17.39
CA GLN A 611 52.03 41.70 -18.10
C GLN A 611 50.91 40.77 -18.60
N THR A 612 49.72 41.34 -18.83
CA THR A 612 48.54 40.63 -19.34
C THR A 612 47.84 41.46 -20.41
N TRP A 613 47.33 40.80 -21.44
CA TRP A 613 46.49 41.38 -22.50
C TRP A 613 45.20 40.57 -22.65
N LYS A 614 44.08 41.27 -22.84
CA LYS A 614 42.81 40.62 -23.21
C LYS A 614 42.81 40.30 -24.70
N ILE A 615 42.31 39.13 -25.08
CA ILE A 615 42.22 38.73 -26.49
C ILE A 615 41.03 39.41 -27.18
N ASN A 616 41.25 39.87 -28.41
CA ASN A 616 40.25 40.57 -29.22
C ASN A 616 40.32 40.25 -30.73
N SER A 617 41.22 39.36 -31.15
CA SER A 617 41.52 39.05 -32.54
C SER A 617 42.32 37.75 -32.63
N ASN A 618 42.20 37.03 -33.76
CA ASN A 618 43.04 35.86 -34.07
C ASN A 618 44.51 36.23 -34.41
N THR A 619 44.82 37.52 -34.45
CA THR A 619 46.18 38.05 -34.57
C THR A 619 46.31 39.32 -33.74
N MET A 620 47.25 39.35 -32.80
CA MET A 620 47.46 40.45 -31.86
C MET A 620 48.90 40.96 -31.90
N ASN A 621 49.05 42.28 -32.02
CA ASN A 621 50.35 42.95 -31.86
C ASN A 621 50.58 43.25 -30.38
N ILE A 622 51.54 42.58 -29.76
CA ILE A 622 51.95 42.76 -28.38
C ILE A 622 53.11 43.75 -28.30
N LYS A 623 53.00 44.70 -27.37
CA LYS A 623 54.08 45.60 -26.97
C LYS A 623 54.25 45.54 -25.46
N THR A 624 55.42 45.11 -25.04
CA THR A 624 55.79 45.06 -23.62
C THR A 624 56.18 46.45 -23.12
N LYS A 625 56.18 46.66 -21.79
CA LYS A 625 56.62 47.92 -21.17
C LYS A 625 57.60 47.64 -20.05
N ASN A 626 58.78 48.28 -20.11
CA ASN A 626 59.80 48.29 -19.05
C ASN A 626 60.17 46.89 -18.54
N ILE A 627 60.43 45.95 -19.46
CA ILE A 627 60.95 44.61 -19.12
C ILE A 627 62.41 44.50 -19.53
N GLU A 628 63.17 43.67 -18.80
CA GLU A 628 64.59 43.41 -19.07
C GLU A 628 64.76 42.38 -20.20
N SER A 629 65.87 42.43 -20.93
CA SER A 629 66.21 41.41 -21.94
C SER A 629 66.35 40.04 -21.28
N GLY A 630 65.74 39.00 -21.85
CA GLY A 630 65.67 37.69 -21.23
C GLY A 630 64.70 36.70 -21.89
N SER A 631 64.60 35.52 -21.27
CA SER A 631 63.68 34.44 -21.66
C SER A 631 62.41 34.50 -20.83
N TYR A 632 61.27 34.72 -21.49
CA TYR A 632 59.94 34.76 -20.87
C TYR A 632 59.05 33.63 -21.41
N SER A 633 58.00 33.29 -20.67
CA SER A 633 56.93 32.40 -21.12
C SER A 633 55.68 33.22 -21.43
N LEU A 634 55.10 33.05 -22.61
CA LEU A 634 53.81 33.60 -22.97
C LEU A 634 52.75 32.52 -22.74
N ILE A 635 51.82 32.76 -21.80
CA ILE A 635 50.74 31.85 -21.44
C ILE A 635 49.42 32.39 -21.99
N VAL A 636 48.77 31.64 -22.88
CA VAL A 636 47.44 31.94 -23.41
C VAL A 636 46.43 31.11 -22.61
N LYS A 637 45.45 31.73 -21.94
CA LYS A 637 44.50 31.05 -21.02
C LYS A 637 43.05 31.17 -21.47
N GLY A 638 42.29 30.09 -21.37
CA GLY A 638 40.85 30.07 -21.64
C GLY A 638 40.16 28.89 -20.96
N ASN A 639 38.85 28.75 -21.16
CA ASN A 639 38.07 27.64 -20.59
C ASN A 639 38.52 26.27 -21.16
N ASN A 640 39.11 26.27 -22.35
CA ASN A 640 39.62 25.09 -23.06
C ASN A 640 41.09 24.77 -22.71
N GLY A 641 41.61 25.29 -21.58
CA GLY A 641 42.98 25.05 -21.11
C GLY A 641 43.95 26.21 -21.37
N GLN A 642 45.26 25.90 -21.40
CA GLN A 642 46.32 26.89 -21.58
C GLN A 642 47.39 26.46 -22.58
N ILE A 643 47.87 27.39 -23.40
CA ILE A 643 49.04 27.23 -24.29
C ILE A 643 50.21 28.00 -23.67
N ILE A 644 51.40 27.41 -23.63
CA ILE A 644 52.62 28.07 -23.13
C ILE A 644 53.68 28.06 -24.25
N GLN A 645 54.12 29.25 -24.67
CA GLN A 645 55.15 29.40 -25.71
C GLN A 645 56.26 30.35 -25.25
N LYS A 646 57.52 29.97 -25.46
CA LYS A 646 58.68 30.78 -25.06
C LYS A 646 58.88 32.00 -25.98
N VAL A 647 59.12 33.17 -25.38
CA VAL A 647 59.45 34.43 -26.06
C VAL A 647 60.79 34.95 -25.54
N MET A 648 61.70 35.25 -26.47
CA MET A 648 62.97 35.91 -26.17
C MET A 648 62.84 37.42 -26.38
N ILE A 649 63.35 38.19 -25.42
CA ILE A 649 63.39 39.65 -25.46
C ILE A 649 64.86 40.08 -25.49
N ASP A 650 65.24 40.83 -26.51
CA ASP A 650 66.60 41.36 -26.76
C ASP A 650 66.70 42.86 -26.45
#